data_AF-A0AAQ3S506-F1
#
_entry.id   AF-A0AAQ3S506-F1
#
_cell.length_a   1.000
_cell.length_b   1.000
_cell.length_c   1.000
_cell.angle_alpha   90.00
_cell.angle_beta   90.00
_cell.angle_gamma   90.00
#
_symmetry.space_group_name_H-M   'P 1'
#
loop_
_entity.id
_entity.type
_entity.pdbx_description
1 polymer ?
#
loop_
_entity_poly.entity_id
_entity_poly.type
_entity_poly.pdbx_seq_one_letter_code
_entity_poly.pdbx_strand_id
1 'polypeptide(L)'
;MFSLVDQLLDSYTPPSSSRNPIDEKNLKTTFVIIQKSPKSSKPKKKTMDFTNHFLFLMLQFLVVLGGDTKPGVRLDIQDKHVIMDNGIVQVNLSNPEGIVTGIRYNGIDNLLEILNEEYDRGYWDIVWDEGGENRTKKGAKGKGRFDRMEATNLTVIVENEEQVELSFIRKWNESFQGKLPPLNIDKRFILLRGSSGFYTYAIYEHLKEWPAFDIDNTRIAFKPRKDKFHYMSIADNRQRFMPLPDDRIPPRGQVLAYPEAVRLVDPVEPEFKGEVDDKYEYSCESRYNRVHGWMSIDPLNSTGFWLITPSYEFRSAGPLKQYITSHVGPTTLSVFHSTHYSGADLIMKFGPDEPWKKVYGPIFLYLNSLSNGVSPIKLWEDAKQQMVNEVESWPYTFPASKDFLSSEQRGKVQGRLLVRDRKVSDAFIPVSGAYVGLAAIGDVGSWQRECKGYQFWTITDDKGYFSIINIRPGDYNLYSWVTGYIGDYQFDKIINVTSGCEINVHELVYEPPRDGPTLWEIGIPDRSAAEFYVPDPNPMYINKLYVNHTDRFRQYGLWERYADLYPNKDLVYTVGVSDYRKDWFFAQVNSLGVSKDVLSLSLSDYFPLLFRRKKDNGTYQGTTWQINFNLDRVNTNGSYTLRVALASVHSAELQV
;
A
#
# COMPACT_ATOMS: atom_id res chain seq x y z
N MET A 1 16.26 -5.64 -17.92
CA MET A 1 17.43 -5.91 -17.04
C MET A 1 17.14 -5.75 -15.52
N PHE A 2 15.90 -5.49 -15.08
CA PHE A 2 15.53 -5.38 -13.65
C PHE A 2 14.68 -6.54 -13.10
N SER A 3 14.42 -7.56 -13.92
CA SER A 3 13.76 -8.83 -13.54
C SER A 3 14.77 -9.95 -13.21
N LEU A 4 16.08 -9.70 -13.37
CA LEU A 4 17.15 -10.69 -13.24
C LEU A 4 18.00 -10.54 -11.96
N VAL A 5 17.79 -9.47 -11.19
CA VAL A 5 18.61 -9.13 -10.01
C VAL A 5 18.36 -10.08 -8.83
N ASP A 6 17.26 -10.84 -8.84
CA ASP A 6 17.02 -11.90 -7.85
C ASP A 6 17.79 -13.21 -8.11
N GLN A 7 18.58 -13.32 -9.21
CA GLN A 7 19.25 -14.58 -9.57
C GLN A 7 20.75 -14.53 -9.93
N LEU A 8 21.46 -13.39 -9.99
CA LEU A 8 22.77 -13.36 -10.69
C LEU A 8 23.96 -12.65 -10.01
N LEU A 9 24.12 -12.72 -8.69
CA LEU A 9 25.33 -12.14 -8.04
C LEU A 9 26.06 -13.06 -7.05
N ASP A 10 26.07 -14.37 -7.31
CA ASP A 10 27.02 -15.33 -6.70
C ASP A 10 28.17 -15.62 -7.67
N SER A 11 29.07 -14.65 -7.85
CA SER A 11 30.50 -14.86 -8.19
C SER A 11 31.04 -13.60 -8.86
N TYR A 12 31.78 -12.75 -8.14
CA TYR A 12 32.93 -12.02 -8.71
C TYR A 12 33.73 -11.29 -7.61
N THR A 13 35.01 -11.66 -7.49
CA THR A 13 36.05 -10.91 -6.75
C THR A 13 36.97 -10.22 -7.75
N PRO A 14 37.20 -8.89 -7.66
CA PRO A 14 38.28 -8.24 -8.39
C PRO A 14 39.39 -7.68 -7.47
N PRO A 15 40.61 -7.46 -8.03
CA PRO A 15 41.81 -7.13 -7.26
C PRO A 15 42.08 -5.62 -7.13
N SER A 16 43.03 -5.33 -6.23
CA SER A 16 43.50 -4.05 -5.69
C SER A 16 44.40 -3.19 -6.60
N SER A 17 44.32 -1.86 -6.49
CA SER A 17 45.46 -0.90 -6.48
C SER A 17 44.92 0.54 -6.37
N SER A 18 45.13 1.25 -5.24
CA SER A 18 46.20 2.21 -4.90
C SER A 18 45.84 3.69 -5.20
N ARG A 19 45.78 4.47 -4.12
CA ARG A 19 45.44 5.90 -4.02
C ARG A 19 46.64 6.80 -4.34
N ASN A 20 46.36 8.09 -4.62
CA ASN A 20 47.13 9.24 -4.13
C ASN A 20 46.19 10.46 -3.92
N PRO A 21 46.35 11.26 -2.84
CA PRO A 21 45.44 12.37 -2.49
C PRO A 21 46.07 13.76 -2.78
N ILE A 22 45.25 14.79 -3.00
CA ILE A 22 45.66 16.21 -2.89
C ILE A 22 44.55 17.05 -2.24
N ASP A 23 44.91 17.59 -1.07
CA ASP A 23 44.61 18.85 -0.36
C ASP A 23 43.27 19.61 -0.44
N GLU A 24 42.82 19.93 0.78
CA GLU A 24 41.80 20.89 1.18
C GLU A 24 42.18 22.36 0.94
N LYS A 25 41.16 23.23 0.78
CA LYS A 25 41.14 24.55 1.44
C LYS A 25 39.73 25.17 1.52
N ASN A 26 39.29 25.32 2.77
CA ASN A 26 38.50 26.40 3.38
C ASN A 26 37.67 27.35 2.51
N LEU A 27 36.39 27.52 2.89
CA LEU A 27 35.75 28.84 3.01
C LEU A 27 34.53 28.76 3.95
N LYS A 28 34.61 29.53 5.06
CA LYS A 28 33.52 29.81 5.99
C LYS A 28 32.58 30.86 5.37
N THR A 29 31.27 30.67 5.48
CA THR A 29 30.32 31.78 5.27
C THR A 29 29.17 31.69 6.27
N THR A 30 29.05 32.75 7.06
CA THR A 30 28.04 33.00 8.09
C THR A 30 26.73 33.47 7.44
N PHE A 31 25.59 32.88 7.80
CA PHE A 31 24.27 33.39 7.42
C PHE A 31 23.45 33.74 8.67
N VAL A 32 22.90 34.95 8.65
CA VAL A 32 22.06 35.58 9.67
C VAL A 32 20.60 35.15 9.47
N ILE A 33 19.97 34.65 10.53
CA ILE A 33 18.56 34.23 10.56
C ILE A 33 17.67 35.42 10.96
N ILE A 34 16.67 35.75 10.14
CA ILE A 34 15.58 36.68 10.50
C ILE A 34 14.28 35.87 10.62
N GLN A 35 13.81 35.66 11.85
CA GLN A 35 12.50 35.11 12.16
C GLN A 35 11.41 36.19 11.98
N LYS A 36 10.36 35.88 11.21
CA LYS A 36 9.06 36.57 11.28
C LYS A 36 7.95 35.54 11.50
N SER A 37 7.24 35.71 12.62
CA SER A 37 6.05 34.97 13.02
C SER A 37 4.81 35.43 12.22
N PRO A 38 3.89 34.52 11.80
CA PRO A 38 2.55 34.89 11.39
C PRO A 38 1.51 34.64 12.50
N LYS A 39 0.66 35.65 12.69
CA LYS A 39 -0.51 35.67 13.58
C LYS A 39 -1.63 34.75 13.07
N SER A 40 -2.35 34.16 14.03
CA SER A 40 -3.53 33.31 13.85
C SER A 40 -4.75 34.04 13.27
N SER A 41 -5.46 33.42 12.32
CA SER A 41 -6.85 33.75 11.99
C SER A 41 -7.72 32.48 12.03
N LYS A 42 -8.84 32.55 12.75
CA LYS A 42 -9.84 31.48 12.88
C LYS A 42 -10.71 31.39 11.62
N PRO A 43 -11.16 30.20 11.16
CA PRO A 43 -12.08 30.10 10.04
C PRO A 43 -13.55 30.28 10.49
N LYS A 44 -14.30 31.06 9.73
CA LYS A 44 -15.77 31.19 9.83
C LYS A 44 -16.43 30.03 9.07
N LYS A 45 -17.41 29.37 9.70
CA LYS A 45 -18.34 28.40 9.07
C LYS A 45 -19.06 29.07 7.90
N LYS A 46 -18.98 28.49 6.70
CA LYS A 46 -19.89 28.75 5.57
C LYS A 46 -20.82 27.56 5.42
N THR A 47 -22.11 27.80 5.60
CA THR A 47 -23.23 26.94 5.22
C THR A 47 -23.30 26.85 3.69
N MET A 48 -23.40 25.64 3.14
CA MET A 48 -23.52 25.38 1.71
C MET A 48 -24.97 25.65 1.25
N ASP A 49 -25.11 26.49 0.23
CA ASP A 49 -26.36 26.89 -0.39
C ASP A 49 -26.76 25.85 -1.47
N PHE A 50 -27.87 25.14 -1.24
CA PHE A 50 -28.38 24.07 -2.10
C PHE A 50 -28.77 24.53 -3.51
N THR A 51 -28.87 25.84 -3.73
CA THR A 51 -29.31 26.42 -5.01
C THR A 51 -28.26 26.31 -6.12
N ASN A 52 -26.96 26.21 -5.77
CA ASN A 52 -25.87 26.11 -6.76
C ASN A 52 -25.71 24.70 -7.38
N HIS A 53 -26.21 23.65 -6.72
CA HIS A 53 -26.11 22.27 -7.23
C HIS A 53 -27.07 22.01 -8.39
N PHE A 54 -28.25 22.65 -8.35
CA PHE A 54 -29.26 22.54 -9.41
C PHE A 54 -28.84 23.31 -10.69
N LEU A 55 -28.16 24.44 -10.53
CA LEU A 55 -27.63 25.23 -11.66
C LEU A 55 -26.43 24.53 -12.34
N PHE A 56 -25.63 23.76 -11.58
CA PHE A 56 -24.52 22.96 -12.10
C PHE A 56 -25.01 21.78 -12.96
N LEU A 57 -26.07 21.09 -12.53
CA LEU A 57 -26.72 20.02 -13.30
C LEU A 57 -27.38 20.53 -14.60
N MET A 58 -27.94 21.74 -14.58
CA MET A 58 -28.52 22.37 -15.77
C MET A 58 -27.46 22.83 -16.78
N LEU A 59 -26.29 23.29 -16.30
CA LEU A 59 -25.17 23.64 -17.19
C LEU A 59 -24.54 22.42 -17.86
N GLN A 60 -24.50 21.27 -17.18
CA GLN A 60 -24.13 19.98 -17.79
C GLN A 60 -25.13 19.54 -18.87
N PHE A 61 -26.41 19.90 -18.76
CA PHE A 61 -27.43 19.61 -19.79
C PHE A 61 -27.33 20.52 -21.03
N LEU A 62 -26.84 21.75 -20.89
CA LEU A 62 -26.71 22.70 -22.02
C LEU A 62 -25.39 22.57 -22.80
N VAL A 63 -24.35 21.96 -22.23
CA VAL A 63 -23.10 21.63 -22.96
C VAL A 63 -23.28 20.41 -23.90
N VAL A 64 -24.35 19.62 -23.72
CA VAL A 64 -24.70 18.47 -24.57
C VAL A 64 -25.24 18.86 -25.97
N LEU A 65 -25.47 20.15 -26.24
CA LEU A 65 -25.96 20.62 -27.55
C LEU A 65 -24.89 21.27 -28.45
N GLY A 66 -23.62 21.25 -28.03
CA GLY A 66 -22.47 21.52 -28.90
C GLY A 66 -21.88 20.20 -29.39
N GLY A 67 -22.31 19.73 -30.56
CA GLY A 67 -21.90 18.45 -31.14
C GLY A 67 -20.40 18.38 -31.43
N ASP A 68 -19.64 17.86 -30.48
CA ASP A 68 -18.36 17.21 -30.74
C ASP A 68 -18.59 15.71 -30.51
N THR A 69 -18.97 15.00 -31.58
CA THR A 69 -19.28 13.57 -31.49
C THR A 69 -17.98 12.82 -31.19
N LYS A 70 -17.73 12.51 -29.91
CA LYS A 70 -16.60 11.67 -29.51
C LYS A 70 -16.61 10.40 -30.36
N PRO A 71 -15.50 9.99 -30.99
CA PRO A 71 -15.48 8.80 -31.83
C PRO A 71 -15.87 7.57 -31.01
N GLY A 72 -16.58 6.62 -31.65
CA GLY A 72 -16.88 5.33 -31.04
C GLY A 72 -15.62 4.51 -30.81
N VAL A 73 -15.70 3.54 -29.90
CA VAL A 73 -14.61 2.60 -29.63
C VAL A 73 -14.36 1.73 -30.86
N ARG A 74 -13.08 1.51 -31.20
CA ARG A 74 -12.61 0.67 -32.29
C ARG A 74 -11.73 -0.43 -31.74
N LEU A 75 -11.87 -1.61 -32.33
CA LEU A 75 -11.06 -2.80 -32.03
C LEU A 75 -10.37 -3.24 -33.32
N ASP A 76 -9.06 -3.46 -33.24
CA ASP A 76 -8.27 -4.07 -34.32
C ASP A 76 -7.48 -5.26 -33.75
N ILE A 77 -7.74 -6.45 -34.28
CA ILE A 77 -7.10 -7.70 -33.87
C ILE A 77 -6.13 -8.13 -34.96
N GLN A 78 -4.85 -8.12 -34.63
CA GLN A 78 -3.75 -8.51 -35.50
C GLN A 78 -3.09 -9.80 -34.99
N ASP A 79 -2.18 -10.36 -35.79
CA ASP A 79 -1.52 -11.64 -35.47
C ASP A 79 -0.80 -11.62 -34.12
N LYS A 80 -0.15 -10.52 -33.76
CA LYS A 80 0.67 -10.38 -32.53
C LYS A 80 0.10 -9.41 -31.51
N HIS A 81 -0.85 -8.57 -31.91
CA HIS A 81 -1.34 -7.47 -31.08
C HIS A 81 -2.84 -7.27 -31.24
N VAL A 82 -3.47 -6.76 -30.19
CA VAL A 82 -4.85 -6.30 -30.17
C VAL A 82 -4.85 -4.83 -29.77
N ILE A 83 -5.53 -3.99 -30.54
CA ILE A 83 -5.55 -2.55 -30.35
C ILE A 83 -6.98 -2.12 -30.03
N MET A 84 -7.18 -1.49 -28.87
CA MET A 84 -8.42 -0.80 -28.52
C MET A 84 -8.19 0.71 -28.62
N ASP A 85 -9.04 1.44 -29.33
CA ASP A 85 -8.92 2.88 -29.54
C ASP A 85 -10.28 3.58 -29.39
N ASN A 86 -10.36 4.64 -28.59
CA ASN A 86 -11.57 5.46 -28.44
C ASN A 86 -11.37 6.92 -28.92
N GLY A 87 -10.31 7.18 -29.68
CA GLY A 87 -9.88 8.48 -30.17
C GLY A 87 -9.24 9.39 -29.12
N ILE A 88 -9.22 8.99 -27.85
CA ILE A 88 -8.55 9.68 -26.75
C ILE A 88 -7.31 8.88 -26.32
N VAL A 89 -7.51 7.59 -26.06
CA VAL A 89 -6.47 6.64 -25.66
C VAL A 89 -6.51 5.45 -26.62
N GLN A 90 -5.33 5.02 -27.05
CA GLN A 90 -5.13 3.75 -27.73
C GLN A 90 -4.32 2.81 -26.83
N VAL A 91 -4.81 1.59 -26.63
CA VAL A 91 -4.18 0.55 -25.79
C VAL A 91 -3.81 -0.62 -26.68
N ASN A 92 -2.54 -1.01 -26.64
CA ASN A 92 -2.02 -2.17 -27.37
C ASN A 92 -1.78 -3.31 -26.37
N LEU A 93 -2.35 -4.47 -26.69
CA LEU A 93 -2.24 -5.71 -25.93
C LEU A 93 -1.54 -6.78 -26.78
N SER A 94 -0.74 -7.66 -26.20
CA SER A 94 -0.17 -8.80 -26.93
C SER A 94 -1.25 -9.87 -27.19
N ASN A 95 -1.15 -10.56 -28.33
CA ASN A 95 -2.07 -11.61 -28.73
C ASN A 95 -1.36 -12.97 -28.78
N PRO A 96 -1.78 -13.99 -28.00
CA PRO A 96 -2.93 -14.01 -27.08
C PRO A 96 -2.56 -13.77 -25.60
N GLU A 97 -1.35 -13.30 -25.29
CA GLU A 97 -0.88 -13.33 -23.89
C GLU A 97 -1.53 -12.27 -23.01
N GLY A 98 -2.10 -11.21 -23.57
CA GLY A 98 -2.81 -10.17 -22.81
C GLY A 98 -1.87 -9.35 -21.93
N ILE A 99 -0.69 -9.02 -22.45
CA ILE A 99 0.25 -8.06 -21.87
C ILE A 99 -0.04 -6.66 -22.45
N VAL A 100 -0.02 -5.61 -21.63
CA VAL A 100 -0.11 -4.23 -22.12
C VAL A 100 1.25 -3.80 -22.68
N THR A 101 1.38 -3.83 -24.00
CA THR A 101 2.65 -3.56 -24.70
C THR A 101 2.82 -2.08 -25.01
N GLY A 102 1.72 -1.31 -25.08
CA GLY A 102 1.79 0.13 -25.25
C GLY A 102 0.49 0.86 -24.94
N ILE A 103 0.64 2.13 -24.58
CA ILE A 103 -0.47 3.07 -24.34
C ILE A 103 -0.12 4.37 -25.05
N ARG A 104 -0.91 4.77 -26.03
CA ARG A 104 -0.75 6.05 -26.75
C ARG A 104 -1.74 7.06 -26.20
N TYR A 105 -1.23 8.24 -25.83
CA TYR A 105 -2.04 9.32 -25.27
C TYR A 105 -1.32 10.65 -25.41
N ASN A 106 -2.08 11.73 -25.61
CA ASN A 106 -1.57 13.10 -25.55
C ASN A 106 -0.34 13.35 -26.46
N GLY A 107 -0.38 12.80 -27.67
CA GLY A 107 0.71 12.91 -28.66
C GLY A 107 1.96 12.07 -28.35
N ILE A 108 2.01 11.36 -27.23
CA ILE A 108 3.08 10.41 -26.90
C ILE A 108 2.73 9.06 -27.52
N ASP A 109 3.67 8.50 -28.28
CA ASP A 109 3.56 7.25 -29.04
C ASP A 109 3.33 6.04 -28.13
N ASN A 110 4.10 5.96 -27.04
CA ASN A 110 3.93 4.96 -26.00
C ASN A 110 4.33 5.56 -24.65
N LEU A 111 3.42 5.54 -23.68
CA LEU A 111 3.68 5.98 -22.31
C LEU A 111 4.55 4.98 -21.52
N LEU A 112 4.59 3.71 -21.93
CA LEU A 112 5.31 2.64 -21.24
C LEU A 112 6.77 2.53 -21.71
N GLU A 113 7.65 2.06 -20.82
CA GLU A 113 9.10 1.97 -21.03
C GLU A 113 9.46 1.11 -22.26
N ILE A 114 9.79 1.78 -23.37
CA ILE A 114 10.03 1.14 -24.65
C ILE A 114 11.35 0.36 -24.69
N LEU A 115 12.30 0.66 -23.79
CA LEU A 115 13.54 -0.10 -23.66
C LEU A 115 13.35 -1.43 -22.90
N ASN A 116 12.18 -1.63 -22.27
CA ASN A 116 11.81 -2.93 -21.75
C ASN A 116 11.22 -3.79 -22.86
N GLU A 117 11.46 -5.10 -22.75
CA GLU A 117 10.71 -6.12 -23.49
C GLU A 117 9.22 -5.92 -23.29
N GLU A 118 8.40 -6.24 -24.31
CA GLU A 118 6.95 -5.96 -24.28
C GLU A 118 6.27 -6.58 -23.06
N TYR A 119 6.66 -7.82 -22.70
CA TYR A 119 6.16 -8.53 -21.53
C TYR A 119 6.49 -7.86 -20.19
N ASP A 120 7.41 -6.89 -20.15
CA ASP A 120 7.91 -6.17 -18.98
C ASP A 120 7.51 -4.68 -18.93
N ARG A 121 6.43 -4.31 -19.62
CA ARG A 121 5.89 -2.95 -19.65
C ARG A 121 4.66 -2.78 -18.76
N GLY A 122 3.56 -3.45 -19.08
CA GLY A 122 2.35 -3.51 -18.28
C GLY A 122 1.80 -4.93 -18.20
N TYR A 123 1.74 -5.51 -16.99
CA TYR A 123 1.40 -6.92 -16.82
C TYR A 123 0.75 -7.23 -15.48
N TRP A 124 -0.08 -8.26 -15.47
CA TRP A 124 -0.54 -8.93 -14.25
C TRP A 124 0.51 -9.95 -13.81
N ASP A 125 0.72 -10.11 -12.51
CA ASP A 125 1.60 -11.15 -11.99
C ASP A 125 1.09 -11.78 -10.70
N ILE A 126 1.60 -12.98 -10.46
CA ILE A 126 1.43 -13.75 -9.23
C ILE A 126 2.78 -14.27 -8.76
N VAL A 127 2.96 -14.26 -7.44
CA VAL A 127 3.97 -15.04 -6.76
C VAL A 127 3.25 -16.19 -6.05
N TRP A 128 3.61 -17.42 -6.39
CA TRP A 128 2.90 -18.61 -5.97
C TRP A 128 3.87 -19.75 -5.65
N ASP A 129 3.43 -20.76 -4.90
CA ASP A 129 4.19 -22.00 -4.73
C ASP A 129 3.27 -23.22 -4.76
N GLU A 130 3.87 -24.40 -4.92
CA GLU A 130 3.14 -25.64 -4.64
C GLU A 130 2.70 -25.67 -3.17
N GLY A 131 1.54 -26.26 -2.90
CA GLY A 131 0.93 -26.28 -1.58
C GLY A 131 1.18 -27.60 -0.85
N GLY A 132 0.72 -27.66 0.40
CA GLY A 132 0.80 -28.87 1.22
C GLY A 132 2.25 -29.36 1.41
N GLU A 133 2.47 -30.65 1.20
CA GLU A 133 3.78 -31.29 1.36
C GLU A 133 4.79 -30.90 0.27
N ASN A 134 4.30 -30.40 -0.87
CA ASN A 134 5.13 -29.99 -2.01
C ASN A 134 5.62 -28.54 -1.90
N ARG A 135 5.19 -27.81 -0.86
CA ARG A 135 5.63 -26.44 -0.60
C ARG A 135 7.14 -26.36 -0.42
N THR A 136 7.77 -25.43 -1.14
CA THR A 136 9.20 -25.20 -1.02
C THR A 136 9.55 -24.43 0.26
N LYS A 137 10.80 -24.54 0.70
CA LYS A 137 11.32 -23.75 1.84
C LYS A 137 11.25 -22.24 1.60
N LYS A 138 11.27 -21.79 0.34
CA LYS A 138 11.13 -20.36 -0.02
C LYS A 138 9.66 -19.94 0.00
N GLY A 139 8.74 -20.74 -0.55
CA GLY A 139 7.30 -20.48 -0.48
C GLY A 139 6.78 -20.43 0.95
N ALA A 140 7.31 -21.28 1.85
CA ALA A 140 7.00 -21.20 3.29
C ALA A 140 7.36 -19.85 3.95
N LYS A 141 8.13 -19.00 3.28
CA LYS A 141 8.51 -17.65 3.72
C LYS A 141 7.88 -16.55 2.86
N GLY A 142 6.88 -16.86 2.02
CA GLY A 142 6.25 -15.90 1.13
C GLY A 142 7.13 -15.50 -0.07
N LYS A 143 8.01 -16.41 -0.52
CA LYS A 143 8.99 -16.17 -1.59
C LYS A 143 8.92 -17.24 -2.68
N GLY A 144 7.70 -17.55 -3.14
CA GLY A 144 7.42 -18.49 -4.20
C GLY A 144 7.97 -18.09 -5.58
N ARG A 145 7.47 -18.77 -6.60
CA ARG A 145 7.77 -18.58 -8.02
C ARG A 145 6.96 -17.43 -8.60
N PHE A 146 7.60 -16.64 -9.45
CA PHE A 146 6.97 -15.52 -10.16
C PHE A 146 6.38 -15.99 -11.50
N ASP A 147 5.18 -15.54 -11.83
CA ASP A 147 4.48 -15.85 -13.08
C ASP A 147 3.71 -14.62 -13.60
N ARG A 148 3.91 -14.28 -14.88
CA ARG A 148 3.31 -13.10 -15.55
C ARG A 148 1.90 -13.34 -16.11
N MET A 149 1.29 -14.48 -15.78
CA MET A 149 -0.07 -14.81 -16.19
C MET A 149 -0.30 -14.66 -17.70
N GLU A 150 0.67 -15.06 -18.52
CA GLU A 150 0.54 -15.02 -19.97
C GLU A 150 -0.61 -15.91 -20.40
N ALA A 151 -1.60 -15.34 -21.07
CA ALA A 151 -2.76 -16.06 -21.56
C ALA A 151 -2.45 -16.87 -22.83
N THR A 152 -3.31 -17.83 -23.12
CA THR A 152 -3.18 -18.70 -24.30
C THR A 152 -4.33 -18.52 -25.29
N ASN A 153 -5.33 -17.71 -24.93
CA ASN A 153 -6.53 -17.49 -25.74
C ASN A 153 -7.07 -16.08 -25.51
N LEU A 154 -7.50 -15.43 -26.60
CA LEU A 154 -8.20 -14.14 -26.62
C LEU A 154 -9.66 -14.37 -27.01
N THR A 155 -10.59 -13.71 -26.33
CA THR A 155 -12.01 -13.67 -26.70
C THR A 155 -12.53 -12.24 -26.61
N VAL A 156 -13.24 -11.79 -27.66
CA VAL A 156 -14.00 -10.53 -27.64
C VAL A 156 -15.33 -10.80 -26.96
N ILE A 157 -15.63 -10.04 -25.90
CA ILE A 157 -16.79 -10.26 -25.03
C ILE A 157 -17.88 -9.24 -25.35
N VAL A 158 -17.47 -7.99 -25.54
CA VAL A 158 -18.33 -6.88 -25.97
C VAL A 158 -17.56 -6.11 -27.05
N GLU A 159 -18.25 -5.76 -28.13
CA GLU A 159 -17.73 -4.87 -29.18
C GLU A 159 -18.88 -4.04 -29.74
N ASN A 160 -18.90 -2.75 -29.43
CA ASN A 160 -19.80 -1.76 -30.00
C ASN A 160 -19.19 -0.34 -29.84
N GLU A 161 -19.89 0.68 -30.34
CA GLU A 161 -19.37 2.07 -30.31
C GLU A 161 -19.15 2.63 -28.90
N GLU A 162 -19.83 2.09 -27.88
CA GLU A 162 -19.75 2.55 -26.49
C GLU A 162 -18.68 1.81 -25.68
N GLN A 163 -18.38 0.56 -26.04
CA GLN A 163 -17.53 -0.32 -25.25
C GLN A 163 -16.87 -1.42 -26.08
N VAL A 164 -15.62 -1.69 -25.74
CA VAL A 164 -14.95 -2.97 -26.02
C VAL A 164 -14.58 -3.63 -24.69
N GLU A 165 -14.91 -4.92 -24.55
CA GLU A 165 -14.40 -5.79 -23.48
C GLU A 165 -13.71 -7.01 -24.09
N LEU A 166 -12.46 -7.24 -23.67
CA LEU A 166 -11.64 -8.37 -24.09
C LEU A 166 -11.35 -9.29 -22.90
N SER A 167 -11.27 -10.58 -23.17
CA SER A 167 -10.89 -11.65 -22.24
C SER A 167 -9.66 -12.38 -22.72
N PHE A 168 -8.68 -12.53 -21.85
CA PHE A 168 -7.42 -13.23 -22.08
C PHE A 168 -7.31 -14.37 -21.08
N ILE A 169 -7.46 -15.60 -21.56
CA ILE A 169 -7.64 -16.80 -20.73
C ILE A 169 -6.40 -17.69 -20.77
N ARG A 170 -5.93 -18.11 -19.59
CA ARG A 170 -5.08 -19.29 -19.42
C ARG A 170 -5.83 -20.33 -18.59
N LYS A 171 -6.08 -21.49 -19.17
CA LYS A 171 -6.61 -22.64 -18.42
C LYS A 171 -5.48 -23.49 -17.88
N TRP A 172 -5.64 -24.01 -16.68
CA TRP A 172 -4.70 -24.97 -16.10
C TRP A 172 -5.14 -26.41 -16.37
N ASN A 173 -4.17 -27.30 -16.51
CA ASN A 173 -4.34 -28.76 -16.57
C ASN A 173 -3.08 -29.44 -16.02
N GLU A 174 -3.13 -30.75 -15.81
CA GLU A 174 -2.07 -31.54 -15.17
C GLU A 174 -0.69 -31.40 -15.83
N SER A 175 -0.60 -31.14 -17.14
CA SER A 175 0.69 -30.96 -17.84
C SER A 175 1.50 -29.74 -17.36
N PHE A 176 0.83 -28.81 -16.69
CA PHE A 176 1.40 -27.61 -16.08
C PHE A 176 1.76 -27.76 -14.60
N GLN A 177 1.55 -28.94 -14.00
CA GLN A 177 1.90 -29.19 -12.60
C GLN A 177 3.37 -28.87 -12.33
N GLY A 178 3.63 -28.16 -11.23
CA GLY A 178 4.96 -27.68 -10.83
C GLY A 178 5.54 -26.55 -11.70
N LYS A 179 4.86 -26.16 -12.79
CA LYS A 179 5.32 -25.11 -13.72
C LYS A 179 4.49 -23.84 -13.63
N LEU A 180 3.17 -23.97 -13.51
CA LEU A 180 2.22 -22.86 -13.40
C LEU A 180 1.26 -23.11 -12.22
N PRO A 181 0.71 -22.03 -11.62
CA PRO A 181 -0.23 -22.17 -10.52
C PRO A 181 -1.48 -22.93 -11.01
N PRO A 182 -2.02 -23.87 -10.21
CA PRO A 182 -3.30 -24.56 -10.44
C PRO A 182 -4.51 -23.59 -10.45
N LEU A 183 -4.55 -22.68 -11.43
CA LEU A 183 -5.51 -21.61 -11.55
C LEU A 183 -5.90 -21.40 -13.01
N ASN A 184 -7.20 -21.40 -13.28
CA ASN A 184 -7.73 -20.69 -14.43
C ASN A 184 -7.58 -19.20 -14.16
N ILE A 185 -7.03 -18.48 -15.13
CA ILE A 185 -6.89 -17.03 -15.10
C ILE A 185 -7.62 -16.46 -16.31
N ASP A 186 -8.51 -15.51 -16.06
CA ASP A 186 -9.18 -14.72 -17.08
C ASP A 186 -8.91 -13.24 -16.79
N LYS A 187 -7.99 -12.64 -17.56
CA LYS A 187 -7.67 -11.21 -17.48
C LYS A 187 -8.59 -10.47 -18.45
N ARG A 188 -9.19 -9.38 -17.96
CA ARG A 188 -10.17 -8.61 -18.68
C ARG A 188 -9.70 -7.19 -18.86
N PHE A 189 -9.93 -6.64 -20.04
CA PHE A 189 -9.62 -5.25 -20.39
C PHE A 189 -10.85 -4.61 -21.00
N ILE A 190 -11.18 -3.40 -20.55
CA ILE A 190 -12.36 -2.67 -21.01
C ILE A 190 -11.95 -1.25 -21.40
N LEU A 191 -12.32 -0.84 -22.61
CA LEU A 191 -12.22 0.54 -23.07
C LEU A 191 -13.62 1.08 -23.36
N LEU A 192 -13.94 2.25 -22.80
CA LEU A 192 -15.23 2.91 -22.96
C LEU A 192 -15.12 4.12 -23.89
N ARG A 193 -16.22 4.46 -24.55
CA ARG A 193 -16.30 5.68 -25.37
C ARG A 193 -16.10 6.90 -24.49
N GLY A 194 -15.18 7.77 -24.92
CA GLY A 194 -14.94 9.04 -24.27
C GLY A 194 -14.25 8.99 -22.91
N SER A 195 -13.77 7.83 -22.45
CA SER A 195 -12.93 7.70 -21.26
C SER A 195 -11.47 8.05 -21.57
N SER A 196 -10.79 8.77 -20.67
CA SER A 196 -9.36 9.06 -20.79
C SER A 196 -8.54 8.00 -20.06
N GLY A 197 -8.74 6.73 -20.43
CA GLY A 197 -8.18 5.59 -19.74
C GLY A 197 -8.91 4.29 -20.07
N PHE A 198 -8.44 3.18 -19.48
CA PHE A 198 -9.05 1.86 -19.62
C PHE A 198 -9.10 1.12 -18.28
N TYR A 199 -10.03 0.17 -18.18
CA TYR A 199 -10.21 -0.65 -17.00
C TYR A 199 -9.60 -2.03 -17.19
N THR A 200 -9.15 -2.63 -16.09
CA THR A 200 -8.73 -4.04 -16.08
C THR A 200 -9.09 -4.73 -14.78
N TYR A 201 -9.49 -5.99 -14.90
CA TYR A 201 -9.81 -6.87 -13.78
C TYR A 201 -9.42 -8.30 -14.12
N ALA A 202 -9.37 -9.18 -13.14
CA ALA A 202 -9.09 -10.59 -13.38
C ALA A 202 -9.98 -11.50 -12.54
N ILE A 203 -10.31 -12.66 -13.10
CA ILE A 203 -11.06 -13.73 -12.44
C ILE A 203 -10.10 -14.90 -12.28
N TYR A 204 -9.87 -15.32 -11.04
CA TYR A 204 -9.11 -16.52 -10.72
C TYR A 204 -10.05 -17.60 -10.26
N GLU A 205 -9.85 -18.82 -10.75
CA GLU A 205 -10.65 -19.99 -10.40
C GLU A 205 -9.75 -21.21 -10.21
N HIS A 206 -9.81 -21.80 -9.01
CA HIS A 206 -9.25 -23.08 -8.64
C HIS A 206 -10.38 -24.11 -8.59
N LEU A 207 -10.23 -25.22 -9.31
CA LEU A 207 -11.26 -26.27 -9.39
C LEU A 207 -11.10 -27.32 -8.29
N LYS A 208 -12.18 -28.02 -8.00
CA LYS A 208 -12.27 -28.99 -6.89
C LYS A 208 -11.40 -30.23 -7.07
N GLU A 209 -10.86 -30.51 -8.25
CA GLU A 209 -10.02 -31.71 -8.47
C GLU A 209 -8.54 -31.35 -8.62
N TRP A 210 -8.16 -30.12 -8.28
CA TRP A 210 -6.83 -29.59 -8.53
C TRP A 210 -5.93 -29.66 -7.29
N PRO A 211 -4.60 -29.73 -7.50
CA PRO A 211 -3.66 -29.89 -6.41
C PRO A 211 -3.55 -28.62 -5.56
N ALA A 212 -3.18 -28.81 -4.30
CA ALA A 212 -2.86 -27.73 -3.37
C ALA A 212 -1.82 -26.76 -3.95
N PHE A 213 -2.02 -25.47 -3.70
CA PHE A 213 -1.09 -24.41 -4.07
C PHE A 213 -1.23 -23.22 -3.13
N ASP A 214 -0.26 -22.33 -3.15
CA ASP A 214 -0.28 -21.10 -2.36
C ASP A 214 -0.08 -19.87 -3.22
N ILE A 215 -0.66 -18.75 -2.80
CA ILE A 215 -0.43 -17.42 -3.37
C ILE A 215 0.22 -16.54 -2.31
N ASP A 216 1.41 -16.01 -2.63
CA ASP A 216 2.13 -15.06 -1.78
C ASP A 216 1.76 -13.62 -2.14
N ASN A 217 1.65 -13.33 -3.44
CA ASN A 217 1.37 -12.01 -3.97
C ASN A 217 0.55 -12.10 -5.25
N THR A 218 -0.37 -11.16 -5.47
CA THR A 218 -0.95 -10.91 -6.80
C THR A 218 -1.15 -9.41 -7.01
N ARG A 219 -0.79 -8.93 -8.21
CA ARG A 219 -0.78 -7.50 -8.55
C ARG A 219 -0.85 -7.28 -10.05
N ILE A 220 -1.01 -6.02 -10.42
CA ILE A 220 -0.71 -5.51 -11.75
C ILE A 220 0.35 -4.42 -11.63
N ALA A 221 1.27 -4.39 -12.60
CA ALA A 221 2.37 -3.45 -12.68
C ALA A 221 2.32 -2.71 -14.01
N PHE A 222 2.57 -1.40 -13.99
CA PHE A 222 2.84 -0.58 -15.16
C PHE A 222 4.15 0.16 -14.97
N LYS A 223 4.99 0.16 -16.00
CA LYS A 223 6.29 0.84 -16.01
C LYS A 223 6.28 1.96 -17.05
N PRO A 224 5.83 3.18 -16.69
CA PRO A 224 6.02 4.35 -17.52
C PRO A 224 7.47 4.60 -17.93
N ARG A 225 7.64 5.35 -19.02
CA ARG A 225 8.93 5.74 -19.57
C ARG A 225 9.78 6.54 -18.59
N LYS A 226 10.99 6.05 -18.29
CA LYS A 226 11.91 6.73 -17.38
C LYS A 226 12.44 8.06 -17.91
N ASP A 227 12.42 8.27 -19.23
CA ASP A 227 12.85 9.52 -19.89
C ASP A 227 11.78 10.61 -19.89
N LYS A 228 10.55 10.31 -19.44
CA LYS A 228 9.43 11.26 -19.44
C LYS A 228 8.83 11.48 -18.07
N PHE A 229 8.66 10.42 -17.29
CA PHE A 229 7.92 10.44 -16.02
C PHE A 229 8.88 10.56 -14.85
N HIS A 230 9.03 11.75 -14.30
CA HIS A 230 10.03 12.03 -13.25
C HIS A 230 9.40 12.43 -11.90
N TYR A 231 8.10 12.73 -11.87
CA TYR A 231 7.42 13.21 -10.67
C TYR A 231 6.40 12.17 -10.19
N MET A 232 6.52 11.71 -8.96
CA MET A 232 5.62 10.72 -8.35
C MET A 232 4.66 11.39 -7.39
N SER A 233 3.41 10.93 -7.37
CA SER A 233 2.43 11.28 -6.33
C SER A 233 1.71 10.05 -5.80
N ILE A 234 1.73 9.86 -4.47
CA ILE A 234 1.05 8.77 -3.77
C ILE A 234 0.11 9.26 -2.65
N ALA A 235 0.22 10.54 -2.26
CA ALA A 235 -0.66 11.23 -1.32
C ALA A 235 -0.45 12.75 -1.43
N ASP A 236 -1.35 13.57 -0.90
CA ASP A 236 -1.21 15.04 -0.88
C ASP A 236 0.12 15.53 -0.28
N ASN A 237 0.61 14.83 0.74
CA ASN A 237 1.87 15.14 1.44
C ASN A 237 3.06 14.25 1.01
N ARG A 238 2.88 13.33 0.05
CA ARG A 238 3.92 12.43 -0.44
C ARG A 238 4.01 12.47 -1.95
N GLN A 239 4.63 13.54 -2.44
CA GLN A 239 4.89 13.78 -3.86
C GLN A 239 6.27 14.41 -4.03
N ARG A 240 7.01 14.02 -5.06
CA ARG A 240 8.34 14.56 -5.35
C ARG A 240 8.82 14.19 -6.74
N PHE A 241 9.85 14.91 -7.20
CA PHE A 241 10.75 14.35 -8.22
C PHE A 241 11.48 13.14 -7.64
N MET A 242 11.62 12.12 -8.47
CA MET A 242 12.24 10.85 -8.10
C MET A 242 13.57 10.68 -8.86
N PRO A 243 14.57 10.01 -8.26
CA PRO A 243 15.79 9.67 -8.97
C PRO A 243 15.51 8.67 -10.10
N LEU A 244 16.45 8.55 -11.04
CA LEU A 244 16.35 7.59 -12.13
C LEU A 244 16.67 6.17 -11.62
N PRO A 245 16.13 5.11 -12.24
CA PRO A 245 16.48 3.73 -11.89
C PRO A 245 17.98 3.46 -12.03
N ASP A 246 18.66 4.13 -12.96
CA ASP A 246 20.10 3.98 -13.18
C ASP A 246 20.93 4.59 -12.04
N ASP A 247 20.39 5.57 -11.30
CA ASP A 247 21.06 6.15 -10.13
C ASP A 247 21.19 5.17 -8.98
N ARG A 248 20.39 4.09 -8.99
CA ARG A 248 20.49 3.01 -8.01
C ARG A 248 21.62 2.02 -8.32
N ILE A 249 22.22 2.06 -9.51
CA ILE A 249 23.24 1.11 -9.95
C ILE A 249 24.65 1.66 -9.66
N PRO A 250 25.60 0.85 -9.15
CA PRO A 250 27.00 1.29 -9.02
C PRO A 250 27.59 1.78 -10.36
N PRO A 251 28.43 2.84 -10.36
CA PRO A 251 28.96 3.56 -9.19
C PRO A 251 28.04 4.66 -8.64
N ARG A 252 26.89 4.93 -9.27
CA ARG A 252 25.96 6.01 -8.85
C ARG A 252 25.19 5.65 -7.59
N GLY A 253 24.88 4.37 -7.40
CA GLY A 253 24.19 3.84 -6.23
C GLY A 253 25.06 2.92 -5.39
N GLN A 254 24.80 2.91 -4.08
CA GLN A 254 25.40 1.98 -3.13
C GLN A 254 24.28 1.25 -2.37
N VAL A 255 24.14 -0.06 -2.62
CA VAL A 255 23.24 -0.92 -1.84
C VAL A 255 23.65 -0.91 -0.37
N LEU A 256 22.65 -0.79 0.51
CA LEU A 256 22.83 -0.77 1.96
C LEU A 256 22.63 -2.19 2.54
N ALA A 257 21.92 -2.32 3.67
CA ALA A 257 21.78 -3.61 4.36
C ALA A 257 20.96 -4.66 3.59
N TYR A 258 20.15 -4.24 2.61
CA TYR A 258 19.30 -5.09 1.77
C TYR A 258 19.10 -4.41 0.40
N PRO A 259 18.82 -5.19 -0.67
CA PRO A 259 18.86 -4.70 -2.05
C PRO A 259 17.84 -3.59 -2.35
N GLU A 260 16.75 -3.52 -1.59
CA GLU A 260 15.75 -2.48 -1.75
C GLU A 260 16.22 -1.10 -1.31
N ALA A 261 17.11 -1.00 -0.32
CA ALA A 261 17.63 0.27 0.19
C ALA A 261 18.95 0.63 -0.49
N VAL A 262 18.95 1.72 -1.24
CA VAL A 262 20.10 2.18 -2.01
C VAL A 262 20.39 3.64 -1.67
N ARG A 263 21.63 3.92 -1.28
CA ARG A 263 22.13 5.29 -1.14
C ARG A 263 22.59 5.82 -2.49
N LEU A 264 22.14 7.02 -2.83
CA LEU A 264 22.48 7.70 -4.08
C LEU A 264 23.80 8.45 -3.91
N VAL A 265 24.88 7.91 -4.44
CA VAL A 265 26.26 8.42 -4.32
C VAL A 265 26.54 9.53 -5.33
N ASP A 266 26.18 9.28 -6.59
CA ASP A 266 26.41 10.21 -7.70
C ASP A 266 25.24 10.19 -8.71
N PRO A 267 24.02 10.56 -8.25
CA PRO A 267 22.84 10.57 -9.12
C PRO A 267 22.97 11.61 -10.23
N VAL A 268 22.20 11.43 -11.32
CA VAL A 268 22.15 12.41 -12.43
C VAL A 268 21.71 13.78 -11.93
N GLU A 269 20.63 13.85 -11.13
CA GLU A 269 20.21 15.09 -10.48
C GLU A 269 20.94 15.26 -9.12
N PRO A 270 21.80 16.29 -8.96
CA PRO A 270 22.62 16.44 -7.76
C PRO A 270 21.82 16.63 -6.48
N GLU A 271 20.57 17.05 -6.56
CA GLU A 271 19.69 17.24 -5.41
C GLU A 271 19.38 15.93 -4.67
N PHE A 272 19.42 14.78 -5.34
CA PHE A 272 19.20 13.48 -4.71
C PHE A 272 20.46 12.91 -4.04
N LYS A 273 21.62 13.57 -4.20
CA LYS A 273 22.88 13.06 -3.67
C LYS A 273 22.83 12.89 -2.16
N GLY A 274 23.27 11.71 -1.72
CA GLY A 274 23.27 11.28 -0.33
C GLY A 274 21.94 10.74 0.16
N GLU A 275 20.85 10.82 -0.63
CA GLU A 275 19.57 10.27 -0.20
C GLU A 275 19.54 8.74 -0.24
N VAL A 276 18.65 8.16 0.56
CA VAL A 276 18.29 6.73 0.47
C VAL A 276 16.97 6.60 -0.26
N ASP A 277 16.97 5.72 -1.25
CA ASP A 277 15.79 5.29 -1.98
C ASP A 277 15.47 3.83 -1.64
N ASP A 278 14.26 3.61 -1.15
CA ASP A 278 13.70 2.29 -0.82
C ASP A 278 12.22 2.26 -1.21
N LYS A 279 11.85 1.27 -2.04
CA LYS A 279 10.48 1.12 -2.54
C LYS A 279 9.44 1.01 -1.43
N TYR A 280 9.79 0.47 -0.25
CA TYR A 280 8.85 0.29 0.85
C TYR A 280 8.51 1.60 1.56
N GLU A 281 9.30 2.64 1.38
CA GLU A 281 8.98 3.98 1.85
C GLU A 281 7.73 4.53 1.15
N TYR A 282 7.43 4.06 -0.07
CA TYR A 282 6.28 4.53 -0.86
C TYR A 282 5.03 3.64 -0.72
N SER A 283 4.92 2.88 0.37
CA SER A 283 3.72 2.10 0.68
C SER A 283 2.62 2.95 1.30
N CYS A 284 1.38 2.58 1.04
CA CYS A 284 0.17 3.21 1.58
C CYS A 284 -0.73 2.17 2.26
N GLU A 285 -1.43 2.57 3.31
CA GLU A 285 -2.52 1.78 3.88
C GLU A 285 -3.64 1.60 2.86
N SER A 286 -4.26 0.42 2.85
CA SER A 286 -5.32 0.05 1.92
C SER A 286 -6.46 1.08 1.89
N ARG A 287 -6.85 1.63 3.05
CA ARG A 287 -7.89 2.67 3.16
C ARG A 287 -7.59 3.97 2.42
N TYR A 288 -6.32 4.33 2.28
CA TYR A 288 -5.88 5.56 1.62
C TYR A 288 -5.35 5.33 0.21
N ASN A 289 -5.03 4.08 -0.15
CA ASN A 289 -4.52 3.69 -1.45
C ASN A 289 -5.65 3.59 -2.49
N ARG A 290 -6.16 4.74 -2.94
CA ARG A 290 -7.22 4.86 -3.97
C ARG A 290 -6.75 5.47 -5.29
N VAL A 291 -5.77 6.37 -5.26
CA VAL A 291 -5.15 6.94 -6.46
C VAL A 291 -3.69 7.26 -6.21
N HIS A 292 -2.83 6.87 -7.15
CA HIS A 292 -1.39 7.15 -7.14
C HIS A 292 -0.82 6.98 -8.55
N GLY A 293 0.35 7.54 -8.79
CA GLY A 293 0.91 7.51 -10.14
C GLY A 293 2.12 8.39 -10.35
N TRP A 294 2.33 8.72 -11.62
CA TRP A 294 3.48 9.47 -12.13
C TRP A 294 3.03 10.59 -13.05
N MET A 295 3.84 11.64 -13.13
CA MET A 295 3.64 12.75 -14.05
C MET A 295 4.88 12.95 -14.91
N SER A 296 4.64 13.18 -16.19
CA SER A 296 5.58 13.83 -17.08
C SER A 296 5.29 15.33 -17.04
N ILE A 297 6.22 16.10 -16.46
CA ILE A 297 6.10 17.55 -16.35
C ILE A 297 6.86 18.16 -17.51
N ASP A 298 6.11 18.64 -18.51
CA ASP A 298 6.62 19.27 -19.71
C ASP A 298 5.91 20.62 -19.93
N PRO A 299 6.63 21.70 -20.27
CA PRO A 299 6.05 23.02 -20.46
C PRO A 299 4.98 23.10 -21.56
N LEU A 300 5.12 22.29 -22.60
CA LEU A 300 4.21 22.27 -23.74
C LEU A 300 3.09 21.27 -23.48
N ASN A 301 3.42 20.09 -22.94
CA ASN A 301 2.43 19.02 -22.81
C ASN A 301 2.65 18.07 -21.61
N SER A 302 2.29 18.53 -20.41
CA SER A 302 2.35 17.70 -19.21
C SER A 302 1.29 16.59 -19.24
N THR A 303 1.66 15.41 -18.76
CA THR A 303 0.81 14.20 -18.78
C THR A 303 0.84 13.52 -17.41
N GLY A 304 -0.33 13.18 -16.86
CA GLY A 304 -0.46 12.34 -15.67
C GLY A 304 -0.81 10.89 -16.04
N PHE A 305 -0.24 9.96 -15.28
CA PHE A 305 -0.45 8.52 -15.39
C PHE A 305 -0.86 7.98 -14.02
N TRP A 306 -2.11 7.55 -13.86
CA TRP A 306 -2.73 7.27 -12.57
C TRP A 306 -3.33 5.86 -12.54
N LEU A 307 -3.12 5.15 -11.43
CA LEU A 307 -3.94 3.99 -11.10
C LEU A 307 -4.98 4.38 -10.07
N ILE A 308 -6.25 4.15 -10.41
CA ILE A 308 -7.39 4.37 -9.53
C ILE A 308 -7.97 3.01 -9.11
N THR A 309 -8.09 2.81 -7.81
CA THR A 309 -8.71 1.62 -7.21
C THR A 309 -9.97 2.07 -6.45
N PRO A 310 -11.17 1.91 -7.03
CA PRO A 310 -12.42 2.45 -6.48
C PRO A 310 -12.91 1.70 -5.25
N SER A 311 -12.58 0.41 -5.16
CA SER A 311 -12.95 -0.47 -4.06
C SER A 311 -11.75 -1.30 -3.65
N TYR A 312 -11.66 -1.57 -2.35
CA TYR A 312 -10.68 -2.49 -1.79
C TYR A 312 -11.33 -3.81 -1.35
N GLU A 313 -12.55 -4.12 -1.84
CA GLU A 313 -13.31 -5.32 -1.43
C GLU A 313 -12.57 -6.63 -1.67
N PHE A 314 -11.73 -6.65 -2.71
CA PHE A 314 -10.94 -7.80 -3.12
C PHE A 314 -9.54 -7.83 -2.50
N ARG A 315 -9.10 -6.76 -1.82
CA ARG A 315 -7.79 -6.73 -1.15
C ARG A 315 -7.79 -7.60 0.10
N SER A 316 -6.61 -8.09 0.50
CA SER A 316 -6.45 -8.83 1.77
C SER A 316 -6.22 -7.92 2.99
N ALA A 317 -6.45 -8.48 4.19
CA ALA A 317 -5.94 -8.03 5.48
C ALA A 317 -6.45 -6.67 6.02
N GLY A 318 -7.69 -6.32 5.70
CA GLY A 318 -8.30 -5.10 6.26
C GLY A 318 -7.79 -3.78 5.69
N PRO A 319 -8.35 -2.66 6.18
CA PRO A 319 -8.03 -1.31 5.71
C PRO A 319 -6.64 -0.81 6.15
N LEU A 320 -6.06 -1.38 7.20
CA LEU A 320 -4.76 -0.98 7.75
C LEU A 320 -3.57 -1.64 7.04
N LYS A 321 -3.82 -2.63 6.18
CA LYS A 321 -2.76 -3.33 5.44
C LYS A 321 -1.99 -2.35 4.54
N GLN A 322 -0.67 -2.33 4.67
CA GLN A 322 0.22 -1.57 3.79
C GLN A 322 0.41 -2.29 2.45
N TYR A 323 0.34 -1.53 1.37
CA TYR A 323 0.60 -1.96 0.00
C TYR A 323 1.57 -1.00 -0.68
N ILE A 324 2.52 -1.55 -1.43
CA ILE A 324 3.42 -0.77 -2.29
C ILE A 324 2.59 -0.09 -3.39
N THR A 325 2.91 1.16 -3.70
CA THR A 325 2.19 1.97 -4.69
C THR A 325 3.07 2.26 -5.92
N SER A 326 3.57 3.49 -6.05
CA SER A 326 4.56 3.91 -7.04
C SER A 326 5.97 3.94 -6.44
N HIS A 327 7.01 3.67 -7.22
CA HIS A 327 8.41 3.76 -6.80
C HIS A 327 9.38 3.92 -7.98
N VAL A 328 10.66 4.20 -7.69
CA VAL A 328 11.73 4.44 -8.69
C VAL A 328 11.76 3.42 -9.83
N GLY A 329 12.11 3.91 -11.03
CA GLY A 329 12.06 3.18 -12.29
C GLY A 329 10.68 3.27 -12.93
N PRO A 330 10.17 4.50 -13.11
CA PRO A 330 8.78 4.88 -12.94
C PRO A 330 7.84 3.69 -12.96
N THR A 331 7.57 3.14 -11.79
CA THR A 331 6.75 1.94 -11.64
C THR A 331 5.51 2.31 -10.85
N THR A 332 4.35 1.84 -11.30
CA THR A 332 3.06 2.00 -10.63
C THR A 332 2.44 0.63 -10.43
N LEU A 333 2.16 0.26 -9.18
CA LEU A 333 1.59 -1.04 -8.84
C LEU A 333 0.16 -0.90 -8.30
N SER A 334 -0.73 -1.82 -8.65
CA SER A 334 -1.91 -2.10 -7.83
C SER A 334 -1.77 -3.51 -7.28
N VAL A 335 -1.51 -3.59 -5.98
CA VAL A 335 -1.32 -4.84 -5.25
C VAL A 335 -2.64 -5.25 -4.60
N PHE A 336 -3.11 -6.46 -4.92
CA PHE A 336 -4.37 -7.00 -4.41
C PHE A 336 -4.16 -7.87 -3.17
N HIS A 337 -3.08 -8.64 -3.18
CA HIS A 337 -2.68 -9.51 -2.09
C HIS A 337 -1.15 -9.53 -1.98
N SER A 338 -0.63 -9.58 -0.76
CA SER A 338 0.81 -9.66 -0.50
C SER A 338 1.14 -10.01 0.94
N THR A 339 2.11 -10.90 1.11
CA THR A 339 2.76 -11.21 2.40
C THR A 339 3.60 -10.07 2.99
N HIS A 340 3.89 -8.98 2.25
CA HIS A 340 4.65 -7.84 2.77
C HIS A 340 4.02 -7.29 4.06
N TYR A 341 4.82 -6.93 5.06
CA TYR A 341 4.40 -6.40 6.37
C TYR A 341 3.67 -7.38 7.31
N SER A 342 3.29 -8.58 6.85
CA SER A 342 2.58 -9.58 7.67
C SER A 342 3.27 -10.95 7.69
N GLY A 343 4.16 -11.22 6.74
CA GLY A 343 4.90 -12.47 6.65
C GLY A 343 4.04 -13.66 6.26
N ALA A 344 4.43 -14.84 6.75
CA ALA A 344 3.84 -16.13 6.36
C ALA A 344 2.36 -16.30 6.75
N ASP A 345 1.87 -15.50 7.69
CA ASP A 345 0.47 -15.51 8.13
C ASP A 345 -0.50 -15.03 7.05
N LEU A 346 -0.02 -14.30 6.05
CA LEU A 346 -0.79 -13.89 4.87
C LEU A 346 -0.48 -14.71 3.63
N ILE A 347 0.19 -15.85 3.71
CA ILE A 347 0.24 -16.76 2.56
C ILE A 347 -1.18 -17.31 2.36
N MET A 348 -1.76 -17.09 1.18
CA MET A 348 -3.09 -17.60 0.82
C MET A 348 -2.97 -19.06 0.39
N LYS A 349 -3.30 -19.99 1.29
CA LYS A 349 -3.07 -21.43 1.11
C LYS A 349 -4.31 -22.16 0.65
N PHE A 350 -4.23 -22.96 -0.40
CA PHE A 350 -5.31 -23.82 -0.87
C PHE A 350 -4.98 -25.28 -0.64
N GLY A 351 -5.92 -26.01 -0.03
CA GLY A 351 -5.81 -27.47 0.09
C GLY A 351 -5.99 -28.18 -1.24
N PRO A 352 -5.68 -29.49 -1.32
CA PRO A 352 -6.19 -30.29 -2.42
C PRO A 352 -7.72 -30.26 -2.36
N ASP A 353 -8.32 -30.24 -3.53
CA ASP A 353 -9.76 -30.28 -3.70
C ASP A 353 -10.56 -29.10 -3.10
N GLU A 354 -9.92 -27.94 -2.91
CA GLU A 354 -10.53 -26.74 -2.36
C GLU A 354 -10.99 -25.78 -3.47
N PRO A 355 -12.24 -25.84 -3.97
CA PRO A 355 -12.67 -24.93 -5.03
C PRO A 355 -12.66 -23.49 -4.53
N TRP A 356 -12.14 -22.58 -5.35
CA TRP A 356 -12.08 -21.16 -5.02
C TRP A 356 -12.21 -20.31 -6.26
N LYS A 357 -12.98 -19.22 -6.16
CA LYS A 357 -13.14 -18.26 -7.25
C LYS A 357 -13.18 -16.84 -6.72
N LYS A 358 -12.42 -15.94 -7.33
CA LYS A 358 -12.37 -14.53 -6.91
C LYS A 358 -12.13 -13.59 -8.08
N VAL A 359 -12.81 -12.45 -8.02
CA VAL A 359 -12.65 -11.30 -8.91
C VAL A 359 -11.76 -10.25 -8.23
N TYR A 360 -10.72 -9.81 -8.93
CA TYR A 360 -9.84 -8.70 -8.54
C TYR A 360 -10.05 -7.51 -9.47
N GLY A 361 -10.37 -6.32 -8.92
CA GLY A 361 -10.76 -5.15 -9.71
C GLY A 361 -12.26 -5.15 -10.07
N PRO A 362 -12.69 -4.33 -11.06
CA PRO A 362 -11.85 -3.50 -11.92
C PRO A 362 -11.10 -2.36 -11.23
N ILE A 363 -9.86 -2.15 -11.66
CA ILE A 363 -9.12 -0.90 -11.45
C ILE A 363 -9.15 -0.09 -12.74
N PHE A 364 -8.90 1.22 -12.63
CA PHE A 364 -8.90 2.13 -13.77
C PHE A 364 -7.51 2.75 -13.94
N LEU A 365 -6.91 2.60 -15.12
CA LEU A 365 -5.74 3.36 -15.51
C LEU A 365 -6.22 4.66 -16.15
N TYR A 366 -6.06 5.76 -15.42
CA TYR A 366 -6.51 7.08 -15.80
C TYR A 366 -5.36 7.95 -16.30
N LEU A 367 -5.62 8.69 -17.37
CA LEU A 367 -4.68 9.60 -18.00
C LEU A 367 -5.32 10.99 -18.08
N ASN A 368 -4.56 12.01 -17.73
CA ASN A 368 -4.95 13.40 -17.92
C ASN A 368 -3.77 14.21 -18.46
N SER A 369 -4.06 15.40 -18.98
CA SER A 369 -3.04 16.27 -19.56
C SER A 369 -3.29 17.73 -19.27
N LEU A 370 -2.23 18.52 -19.37
CA LEU A 370 -2.27 19.98 -19.32
C LEU A 370 -1.47 20.53 -20.50
N SER A 371 -2.18 21.16 -21.43
CA SER A 371 -1.54 21.94 -22.49
C SER A 371 -0.98 23.25 -21.93
N ASN A 372 0.24 23.61 -22.33
CA ASN A 372 0.89 24.87 -21.94
C ASN A 372 0.93 25.11 -20.42
N GLY A 373 1.32 24.10 -19.64
CA GLY A 373 1.33 24.20 -18.19
C GLY A 373 2.24 23.19 -17.50
N VAL A 374 2.94 23.63 -16.46
CA VAL A 374 3.90 22.85 -15.65
C VAL A 374 3.38 22.60 -14.23
N SER A 375 2.07 22.45 -14.04
CA SER A 375 1.48 22.38 -12.69
C SER A 375 1.15 20.93 -12.28
N PRO A 376 2.03 20.24 -11.53
CA PRO A 376 1.74 18.95 -10.91
C PRO A 376 0.43 18.94 -10.14
N ILE A 377 0.14 20.03 -9.42
CA ILE A 377 -1.05 20.18 -8.58
C ILE A 377 -2.32 20.00 -9.41
N LYS A 378 -2.42 20.60 -10.59
CA LYS A 378 -3.62 20.50 -11.43
C LYS A 378 -3.87 19.07 -11.92
N LEU A 379 -2.82 18.36 -12.37
CA LEU A 379 -2.93 16.95 -12.76
C LEU A 379 -3.36 16.07 -11.58
N TRP A 380 -2.81 16.33 -10.39
CA TRP A 380 -3.13 15.58 -9.18
C TRP A 380 -4.56 15.81 -8.69
N GLU A 381 -5.01 17.06 -8.61
CA GLU A 381 -6.39 17.39 -8.17
C GLU A 381 -7.43 16.79 -9.13
N ASP A 382 -7.16 16.83 -10.43
CA ASP A 382 -8.02 16.20 -11.44
C ASP A 382 -8.05 14.67 -11.30
N ALA A 383 -6.90 14.01 -11.06
CA ALA A 383 -6.85 12.58 -10.78
C ALA A 383 -7.60 12.18 -9.50
N LYS A 384 -7.54 13.01 -8.45
CA LYS A 384 -8.34 12.82 -7.23
C LYS A 384 -9.83 12.98 -7.51
N GLN A 385 -10.23 13.95 -8.32
CA GLN A 385 -11.62 14.11 -8.70
C GLN A 385 -12.12 12.91 -9.51
N GLN A 386 -11.32 12.41 -10.46
CA GLN A 386 -11.65 11.20 -11.18
C GLN A 386 -11.78 10.01 -10.22
N MET A 387 -10.89 9.87 -9.24
CA MET A 387 -10.99 8.81 -8.22
C MET A 387 -12.31 8.85 -7.45
N VAL A 388 -12.80 10.04 -7.08
CA VAL A 388 -14.11 10.19 -6.44
C VAL A 388 -15.22 9.70 -7.37
N ASN A 389 -15.19 10.07 -8.65
CA ASN A 389 -16.18 9.63 -9.64
C ASN A 389 -16.19 8.09 -9.79
N GLU A 390 -15.01 7.46 -9.83
CA GLU A 390 -14.90 5.99 -9.92
C GLU A 390 -15.42 5.29 -8.64
N VAL A 391 -15.18 5.87 -7.46
CA VAL A 391 -15.71 5.35 -6.19
C VAL A 391 -17.24 5.45 -6.15
N GLU A 392 -17.80 6.58 -6.59
CA GLU A 392 -19.25 6.79 -6.64
C GLU A 392 -19.95 5.91 -7.68
N SER A 393 -19.23 5.57 -8.77
CA SER A 393 -19.73 4.69 -9.83
C SER A 393 -19.60 3.20 -9.49
N TRP A 394 -18.99 2.84 -8.35
CA TRP A 394 -18.81 1.45 -7.95
C TRP A 394 -20.07 0.87 -7.26
N PRO A 395 -20.49 -0.36 -7.60
CA PRO A 395 -19.97 -1.25 -8.63
C PRO A 395 -20.41 -0.83 -10.03
N TYR A 396 -19.51 -0.98 -11.01
CA TYR A 396 -19.78 -0.59 -12.39
C TYR A 396 -20.89 -1.42 -13.04
N THR A 397 -21.59 -0.83 -14.02
CA THR A 397 -22.66 -1.49 -14.78
C THR A 397 -22.19 -2.13 -16.08
N PHE A 398 -21.01 -1.75 -16.57
CA PHE A 398 -20.49 -2.13 -17.88
C PHE A 398 -19.71 -3.47 -17.95
N PRO A 399 -19.10 -4.03 -16.88
CA PRO A 399 -18.43 -5.33 -16.98
C PRO A 399 -19.42 -6.44 -17.33
N ALA A 400 -19.15 -7.20 -18.38
CA ALA A 400 -20.06 -8.24 -18.88
C ALA A 400 -19.98 -9.58 -18.11
N SER A 401 -18.94 -9.78 -17.29
CA SER A 401 -18.78 -11.02 -16.52
C SER A 401 -19.85 -11.19 -15.44
N LYS A 402 -20.47 -12.36 -15.40
CA LYS A 402 -21.43 -12.75 -14.34
C LYS A 402 -20.78 -12.88 -12.97
N ASP A 403 -19.46 -13.05 -12.89
CA ASP A 403 -18.74 -13.11 -11.62
C ASP A 403 -18.59 -11.71 -10.99
N PHE A 404 -18.70 -10.65 -11.81
CA PHE A 404 -18.79 -9.28 -11.34
C PHE A 404 -20.26 -8.92 -11.06
N LEU A 405 -20.65 -8.98 -9.78
CA LEU A 405 -22.02 -8.71 -9.38
C LEU A 405 -22.35 -7.22 -9.50
N SER A 406 -23.50 -6.92 -10.12
CA SER A 406 -24.04 -5.56 -10.21
C SER A 406 -24.52 -5.04 -8.84
N SER A 407 -24.85 -3.76 -8.76
CA SER A 407 -25.35 -3.12 -7.53
C SER A 407 -26.60 -3.83 -6.98
N GLU A 408 -27.58 -4.14 -7.83
CA GLU A 408 -28.83 -4.82 -7.44
C GLU A 408 -28.62 -6.25 -6.93
N GLN A 409 -27.49 -6.87 -7.29
CA GLN A 409 -27.12 -8.21 -6.83
C GLN A 409 -26.38 -8.21 -5.49
N ARG A 410 -26.16 -7.03 -4.92
CA ARG A 410 -25.43 -6.81 -3.68
C ARG A 410 -26.37 -6.33 -2.59
N GLY A 411 -26.00 -6.58 -1.34
CA GLY A 411 -26.76 -6.19 -0.17
C GLY A 411 -26.19 -4.97 0.53
N LYS A 412 -26.90 -4.55 1.58
CA LYS A 412 -26.57 -3.43 2.46
C LYS A 412 -26.75 -3.85 3.92
N VAL A 413 -25.82 -3.43 4.77
CA VAL A 413 -25.88 -3.63 6.22
C VAL A 413 -25.70 -2.28 6.91
N GLN A 414 -26.63 -1.94 7.80
CA GLN A 414 -26.61 -0.68 8.54
C GLN A 414 -26.91 -0.92 10.03
N GLY A 415 -26.49 0.01 10.86
CA GLY A 415 -26.71 -0.07 12.30
C GLY A 415 -26.09 1.11 13.03
N ARG A 416 -25.96 0.98 14.35
CA ARG A 416 -25.34 1.98 15.20
C ARG A 416 -24.41 1.32 16.20
N LEU A 417 -23.15 1.73 16.22
CA LEU A 417 -22.16 1.27 17.19
C LEU A 417 -22.05 2.24 18.37
N LEU A 418 -22.14 1.69 19.57
CA LEU A 418 -21.96 2.38 20.84
C LEU A 418 -20.83 1.68 21.60
N VAL A 419 -20.11 2.42 22.44
CA VAL A 419 -19.17 1.85 23.39
C VAL A 419 -19.73 1.99 24.80
N ARG A 420 -19.57 0.95 25.62
CA ARG A 420 -19.82 0.99 27.06
C ARG A 420 -18.61 0.45 27.81
N ASP A 421 -17.84 1.36 28.40
CA ASP A 421 -16.69 1.02 29.25
C ASP A 421 -17.09 1.13 30.72
N ARG A 422 -17.60 0.03 31.30
CA ARG A 422 -18.11 -0.01 32.68
C ARG A 422 -17.07 0.34 33.75
N LYS A 423 -15.78 0.36 33.41
CA LYS A 423 -14.71 0.78 34.35
C LYS A 423 -14.53 2.30 34.38
N VAL A 424 -15.09 3.02 33.41
CA VAL A 424 -15.08 4.48 33.30
C VAL A 424 -16.48 5.06 33.50
N SER A 425 -17.49 4.51 32.82
CA SER A 425 -18.89 4.95 32.89
C SER A 425 -19.84 3.85 32.41
N ASP A 426 -21.01 3.74 33.04
CA ASP A 426 -22.10 2.87 32.57
C ASP A 426 -22.90 3.47 31.39
N ALA A 427 -22.56 4.68 30.96
CA ALA A 427 -23.22 5.33 29.82
C ALA A 427 -22.89 4.63 28.50
N PHE A 428 -23.87 4.58 27.60
CA PHE A 428 -23.66 4.20 26.20
C PHE A 428 -23.19 5.41 25.41
N ILE A 429 -21.97 5.34 24.91
CA ILE A 429 -21.29 6.45 24.25
C ILE A 429 -21.32 6.20 22.74
N PRO A 430 -21.93 7.08 21.93
CA PRO A 430 -21.79 7.00 20.48
C PRO A 430 -20.34 7.27 20.08
N VAL A 431 -19.83 6.49 19.12
CA VAL A 431 -18.44 6.57 18.71
C VAL A 431 -18.32 7.11 17.29
N SER A 432 -17.53 8.16 17.12
CA SER A 432 -17.23 8.78 15.83
C SER A 432 -15.98 8.17 15.22
N GLY A 433 -16.01 7.86 13.92
CA GLY A 433 -14.83 7.35 13.20
C GLY A 433 -14.41 5.93 13.56
N ALA A 434 -15.28 5.15 14.22
CA ALA A 434 -15.04 3.73 14.47
C ALA A 434 -15.11 2.98 13.14
N TYR A 435 -14.16 2.08 12.90
CA TYR A 435 -14.21 1.23 11.71
C TYR A 435 -15.17 0.10 11.96
N VAL A 436 -16.09 -0.12 11.03
CA VAL A 436 -17.04 -1.25 11.06
C VAL A 436 -16.94 -1.96 9.72
N GLY A 437 -16.79 -3.28 9.75
CA GLY A 437 -16.64 -4.05 8.53
C GLY A 437 -17.16 -5.47 8.58
N LEU A 438 -17.38 -6.02 7.41
CA LEU A 438 -17.75 -7.41 7.18
C LEU A 438 -16.57 -8.12 6.55
N ALA A 439 -16.21 -9.26 7.11
CA ALA A 439 -15.21 -10.17 6.56
C ALA A 439 -15.66 -11.62 6.85
N ALA A 440 -14.87 -12.60 6.42
CA ALA A 440 -15.20 -14.00 6.65
C ALA A 440 -15.43 -14.29 8.15
N ILE A 441 -16.22 -15.33 8.39
CA ILE A 441 -16.47 -15.86 9.73
C ILE A 441 -15.15 -16.31 10.32
N GLY A 442 -14.90 -15.91 11.57
CA GLY A 442 -13.69 -16.26 12.31
C GLY A 442 -13.69 -15.68 13.71
N ASP A 443 -12.53 -15.82 14.36
CA ASP A 443 -12.28 -15.28 15.70
C ASP A 443 -12.20 -13.75 15.69
N VAL A 444 -12.31 -13.16 16.88
CA VAL A 444 -12.16 -11.72 17.10
C VAL A 444 -10.81 -11.25 16.54
N GLY A 445 -10.85 -10.25 15.65
CA GLY A 445 -9.66 -9.70 14.99
C GLY A 445 -9.11 -10.53 13.81
N SER A 446 -9.75 -11.66 13.44
CA SER A 446 -9.31 -12.52 12.34
C SER A 446 -9.34 -11.85 10.96
N TRP A 447 -10.15 -10.80 10.79
CA TRP A 447 -10.22 -9.98 9.57
C TRP A 447 -8.86 -9.42 9.10
N GLN A 448 -7.89 -9.27 10.00
CA GLN A 448 -6.52 -8.84 9.68
C GLN A 448 -5.72 -9.87 8.89
N ARG A 449 -6.16 -11.14 8.91
CA ARG A 449 -5.55 -12.25 8.18
C ARG A 449 -6.42 -12.76 7.03
N GLU A 450 -7.58 -12.12 6.81
CA GLU A 450 -8.46 -12.48 5.70
C GLU A 450 -7.78 -12.22 4.35
N CYS A 451 -7.75 -13.23 3.48
CA CYS A 451 -7.11 -13.15 2.17
C CYS A 451 -7.88 -13.87 1.05
N LYS A 452 -8.68 -14.91 1.34
CA LYS A 452 -9.41 -15.71 0.35
C LYS A 452 -10.74 -15.07 -0.04
N GLY A 453 -11.46 -14.52 0.91
CA GLY A 453 -12.78 -13.92 0.75
C GLY A 453 -12.75 -12.45 0.35
N TYR A 454 -13.92 -11.82 0.48
CA TYR A 454 -14.13 -10.39 0.31
C TYR A 454 -14.30 -9.71 1.66
N GLN A 455 -13.99 -8.42 1.71
CA GLN A 455 -14.17 -7.62 2.92
C GLN A 455 -14.73 -6.23 2.61
N PHE A 456 -15.55 -5.70 3.50
CA PHE A 456 -16.27 -4.44 3.29
C PHE A 456 -16.15 -3.59 4.54
N TRP A 457 -15.80 -2.31 4.39
CA TRP A 457 -15.52 -1.45 5.54
C TRP A 457 -16.13 -0.07 5.36
N THR A 458 -16.57 0.50 6.48
CA THR A 458 -17.04 1.88 6.59
C THR A 458 -16.59 2.46 7.93
N ILE A 459 -16.86 3.74 8.13
CA ILE A 459 -16.64 4.43 9.41
C ILE A 459 -17.96 4.95 9.95
N THR A 460 -18.10 4.98 11.28
CA THR A 460 -19.27 5.56 11.94
C THR A 460 -19.29 7.08 11.83
N ASP A 461 -20.49 7.66 11.76
CA ASP A 461 -20.72 9.09 11.89
C ASP A 461 -20.54 9.57 13.35
N ASP A 462 -20.77 10.87 13.60
CA ASP A 462 -20.65 11.48 14.93
C ASP A 462 -21.64 10.96 15.97
N LYS A 463 -22.65 10.19 15.56
CA LYS A 463 -23.68 9.57 16.40
C LYS A 463 -23.54 8.05 16.50
N GLY A 464 -22.50 7.47 15.89
CA GLY A 464 -22.24 6.03 15.88
C GLY A 464 -22.96 5.26 14.76
N TYR A 465 -23.71 5.92 13.88
CA TYR A 465 -24.38 5.22 12.78
C TYR A 465 -23.40 4.84 11.69
N PHE A 466 -23.62 3.68 11.08
CA PHE A 466 -22.84 3.20 9.95
C PHE A 466 -23.73 2.57 8.88
N SER A 467 -23.26 2.61 7.63
CA SER A 467 -23.85 1.91 6.49
C SER A 467 -22.74 1.33 5.62
N ILE A 468 -22.78 0.03 5.41
CA ILE A 468 -21.94 -0.72 4.47
C ILE A 468 -22.83 -1.11 3.30
N ILE A 469 -22.50 -0.61 2.11
CA ILE A 469 -23.27 -0.83 0.87
C ILE A 469 -22.49 -1.72 -0.09
N ASN A 470 -23.16 -2.22 -1.14
CA ASN A 470 -22.56 -2.99 -2.22
C ASN A 470 -21.86 -4.27 -1.75
N ILE A 471 -22.39 -4.91 -0.70
CA ILE A 471 -21.84 -6.13 -0.11
C ILE A 471 -22.20 -7.32 -0.99
N ARG A 472 -21.23 -8.16 -1.33
CA ARG A 472 -21.50 -9.39 -2.08
C ARG A 472 -22.34 -10.35 -1.23
N PRO A 473 -23.25 -11.15 -1.83
CA PRO A 473 -23.93 -12.21 -1.11
C PRO A 473 -22.94 -13.20 -0.47
N GLY A 474 -23.24 -13.64 0.74
CA GLY A 474 -22.38 -14.51 1.53
C GLY A 474 -22.66 -14.39 3.03
N ASP A 475 -21.96 -15.23 3.79
CA ASP A 475 -22.01 -15.23 5.25
C ASP A 475 -20.80 -14.48 5.82
N TYR A 476 -21.05 -13.53 6.70
CA TYR A 476 -20.04 -12.64 7.26
C TYR A 476 -20.15 -12.53 8.77
N ASN A 477 -19.01 -12.29 9.43
CA ASN A 477 -19.01 -11.69 10.75
C ASN A 477 -18.84 -10.18 10.61
N LEU A 478 -19.49 -9.41 11.51
CA LEU A 478 -19.26 -7.98 11.64
C LEU A 478 -18.17 -7.74 12.68
N TYR A 479 -17.13 -7.02 12.27
CA TYR A 479 -16.00 -6.63 13.11
C TYR A 479 -15.97 -5.12 13.28
N SER A 480 -15.40 -4.66 14.39
CA SER A 480 -15.13 -3.25 14.60
C SER A 480 -13.93 -3.03 15.51
N TRP A 481 -13.29 -1.87 15.39
CA TRP A 481 -12.46 -1.31 16.45
C TRP A 481 -12.72 0.19 16.56
N VAL A 482 -12.45 0.72 17.74
CA VAL A 482 -12.67 2.13 18.06
C VAL A 482 -11.37 2.71 18.58
N THR A 483 -10.86 3.74 17.92
CA THR A 483 -9.69 4.49 18.37
C THR A 483 -9.91 4.99 19.80
N GLY A 484 -8.93 4.76 20.67
CA GLY A 484 -9.01 5.13 22.08
C GLY A 484 -9.64 4.07 22.98
N TYR A 485 -10.12 2.95 22.43
CA TYR A 485 -10.58 1.81 23.19
C TYR A 485 -9.77 0.56 22.84
N ILE A 486 -9.37 -0.18 23.87
CA ILE A 486 -8.60 -1.42 23.72
C ILE A 486 -9.47 -2.53 23.12
N GLY A 487 -8.86 -3.42 22.34
CA GLY A 487 -9.47 -4.65 21.84
C GLY A 487 -10.14 -4.53 20.45
N ASP A 488 -10.63 -5.66 19.98
CA ASP A 488 -11.42 -5.80 18.76
C ASP A 488 -12.85 -6.21 19.13
N TYR A 489 -13.84 -5.62 18.46
CA TYR A 489 -15.24 -6.01 18.54
C TYR A 489 -15.57 -7.00 17.43
N GLN A 490 -16.40 -7.99 17.76
CA GLN A 490 -17.07 -8.88 16.82
C GLN A 490 -18.53 -9.02 17.24
N PHE A 491 -19.45 -8.90 16.29
CA PHE A 491 -20.85 -9.21 16.51
C PHE A 491 -21.04 -10.71 16.65
N ASP A 492 -21.85 -11.13 17.62
CA ASP A 492 -22.07 -12.53 17.99
C ASP A 492 -22.83 -13.33 16.92
N LYS A 493 -23.59 -12.64 16.06
CA LYS A 493 -24.37 -13.27 14.99
C LYS A 493 -23.68 -13.15 13.64
N ILE A 494 -23.81 -14.23 12.88
CA ILE A 494 -23.48 -14.26 11.46
C ILE A 494 -24.49 -13.40 10.71
N ILE A 495 -24.00 -12.55 9.82
CA ILE A 495 -24.79 -11.74 8.91
C ILE A 495 -24.83 -12.47 7.56
N ASN A 496 -26.00 -13.04 7.25
CA ASN A 496 -26.28 -13.66 5.96
C ASN A 496 -26.76 -12.58 4.98
N VAL A 497 -25.92 -12.22 4.01
CA VAL A 497 -26.24 -11.24 2.97
C VAL A 497 -26.75 -11.99 1.74
N THR A 498 -27.96 -11.66 1.29
CA THR A 498 -28.53 -12.15 0.02
C THR A 498 -28.60 -11.03 -1.01
N SER A 499 -28.83 -11.39 -2.28
CA SER A 499 -29.00 -10.42 -3.37
C SER A 499 -30.04 -9.35 -3.03
N GLY A 500 -29.68 -8.06 -3.13
CA GLY A 500 -30.57 -6.93 -2.91
C GLY A 500 -31.08 -6.74 -1.47
N CYS A 501 -30.57 -7.48 -0.48
CA CYS A 501 -31.10 -7.38 0.88
C CYS A 501 -30.65 -6.08 1.57
N GLU A 502 -31.52 -5.55 2.42
CA GLU A 502 -31.14 -4.54 3.41
C GLU A 502 -31.28 -5.12 4.82
N ILE A 503 -30.18 -5.12 5.57
CA ILE A 503 -30.11 -5.65 6.93
C ILE A 503 -29.85 -4.49 7.89
N ASN A 504 -30.67 -4.38 8.93
CA ASN A 504 -30.43 -3.46 10.05
C ASN A 504 -30.04 -4.27 11.29
N VAL A 505 -28.81 -4.11 11.77
CA VAL A 505 -28.33 -4.77 12.99
C VAL A 505 -28.66 -4.01 14.27
N HIS A 506 -29.42 -2.92 14.15
CA HIS A 506 -29.84 -2.03 15.22
C HIS A 506 -28.64 -1.48 16.01
N GLU A 507 -28.78 -1.32 17.32
CA GLU A 507 -27.71 -0.86 18.19
C GLU A 507 -26.79 -2.02 18.60
N LEU A 508 -25.51 -1.84 18.34
CA LEU A 508 -24.42 -2.72 18.75
C LEU A 508 -23.67 -2.04 19.89
N VAL A 509 -23.39 -2.79 20.95
CA VAL A 509 -22.65 -2.28 22.11
C VAL A 509 -21.31 -2.99 22.20
N TYR A 510 -20.24 -2.25 21.97
CA TYR A 510 -18.89 -2.71 22.22
C TYR A 510 -18.51 -2.46 23.70
N GLU A 511 -18.25 -3.53 24.43
CA GLU A 511 -17.65 -3.48 25.76
C GLU A 511 -16.14 -3.77 25.66
N PRO A 512 -15.27 -2.74 25.82
CA PRO A 512 -13.83 -2.95 25.78
C PRO A 512 -13.41 -3.96 26.87
N PRO A 513 -12.52 -4.92 26.57
CA PRO A 513 -12.16 -6.00 27.49
C PRO A 513 -11.23 -5.49 28.61
N ARG A 514 -11.75 -4.69 29.54
CA ARG A 514 -11.02 -4.21 30.73
C ARG A 514 -11.29 -5.09 31.95
N ASP A 515 -10.21 -5.55 32.60
CA ASP A 515 -10.30 -6.31 33.85
C ASP A 515 -10.61 -5.40 35.06
N GLY A 516 -10.15 -4.14 35.01
CA GLY A 516 -10.30 -3.16 36.09
C GLY A 516 -10.10 -1.72 35.63
N PRO A 517 -10.22 -0.75 36.54
CA PRO A 517 -9.86 0.64 36.27
C PRO A 517 -8.40 0.78 35.82
N THR A 518 -8.14 1.68 34.88
CA THR A 518 -6.78 1.96 34.40
C THR A 518 -5.95 2.64 35.49
N LEU A 519 -4.81 2.06 35.84
CA LEU A 519 -3.83 2.69 36.75
C LEU A 519 -2.96 3.70 36.00
N TRP A 520 -2.50 3.32 34.82
CA TRP A 520 -1.74 4.16 33.90
C TRP A 520 -1.85 3.60 32.49
N GLU A 521 -1.57 4.44 31.49
CA GLU A 521 -1.58 4.10 30.06
C GLU A 521 -0.42 4.84 29.38
N ILE A 522 0.27 4.17 28.45
CA ILE A 522 1.35 4.73 27.64
C ILE A 522 0.92 4.59 26.17
N GLY A 523 0.72 5.72 25.49
CA GLY A 523 0.20 5.75 24.12
C GLY A 523 -1.31 5.72 24.03
N ILE A 524 -1.83 5.43 22.84
CA ILE A 524 -3.26 5.43 22.51
C ILE A 524 -3.60 4.08 21.87
N PRO A 525 -4.66 3.38 22.30
CA PRO A 525 -5.11 2.16 21.63
C PRO A 525 -5.80 2.50 20.31
N ASP A 526 -5.01 2.80 19.29
CA ASP A 526 -5.46 3.17 17.94
C ASP A 526 -4.87 2.29 16.83
N ARG A 527 -4.11 1.25 17.23
CA ARG A 527 -3.40 0.29 16.36
C ARG A 527 -2.21 0.91 15.63
N SER A 528 -1.73 2.05 16.08
CA SER A 528 -0.56 2.75 15.56
C SER A 528 0.54 2.83 16.63
N ALA A 529 1.73 3.24 16.19
CA ALA A 529 2.83 3.66 17.06
C ALA A 529 3.24 5.12 16.74
N ALA A 530 2.40 5.84 15.99
CA ALA A 530 2.72 7.14 15.41
C ALA A 530 2.83 8.26 16.46
N GLU A 531 2.23 8.08 17.63
CA GLU A 531 2.30 9.00 18.75
C GLU A 531 3.59 8.90 19.57
N PHE A 532 4.35 7.81 19.40
CA PHE A 532 5.60 7.58 20.11
C PHE A 532 6.79 8.32 19.49
N TYR A 533 7.89 8.35 20.22
CA TYR A 533 9.08 9.08 19.80
C TYR A 533 9.79 8.39 18.62
N VAL A 534 9.76 9.06 17.47
CA VAL A 534 10.55 8.71 16.28
C VAL A 534 11.78 9.62 16.22
N PRO A 535 13.01 9.09 16.28
CA PRO A 535 14.23 9.88 16.30
C PRO A 535 14.51 10.54 14.95
N ASP A 536 15.43 11.50 14.88
CA ASP A 536 15.91 12.03 13.60
C ASP A 536 16.68 10.93 12.84
N PRO A 537 16.67 10.92 11.50
CA PRO A 537 17.47 9.95 10.74
C PRO A 537 18.97 10.26 10.87
N ASN A 538 19.82 9.27 10.58
CA ASN A 538 21.24 9.55 10.37
C ASN A 538 21.36 10.47 9.12
N PRO A 539 22.06 11.63 9.20
CA PRO A 539 22.21 12.54 8.07
C PRO A 539 22.80 11.89 6.80
N MET A 540 23.53 10.78 6.94
CA MET A 540 24.08 10.01 5.81
C MET A 540 23.03 9.23 5.03
N TYR A 541 21.87 8.95 5.63
CA TYR A 541 20.84 8.04 5.13
C TYR A 541 19.45 8.70 5.00
N ILE A 542 19.44 10.01 4.77
CA ILE A 542 18.19 10.78 4.74
C ILE A 542 17.40 10.48 3.46
N ASN A 543 16.09 10.35 3.55
CA ASN A 543 15.18 10.60 2.44
C ASN A 543 14.51 11.96 2.69
N LYS A 544 14.70 12.91 1.78
CA LYS A 544 14.24 14.29 1.97
C LYS A 544 12.71 14.42 1.95
N LEU A 545 12.00 13.46 1.37
CA LEU A 545 10.54 13.40 1.40
C LEU A 545 9.97 13.39 2.83
N TYR A 546 10.70 12.75 3.75
CA TYR A 546 10.22 12.47 5.10
C TYR A 546 10.84 13.36 6.17
N VAL A 547 11.55 14.44 5.78
CA VAL A 547 12.06 15.44 6.72
C VAL A 547 10.90 16.32 7.18
N ASN A 548 10.77 16.51 8.50
CA ASN A 548 9.66 17.27 9.12
C ASN A 548 8.26 16.76 8.69
N HIS A 549 8.14 15.46 8.43
CA HIS A 549 6.93 14.82 7.94
C HIS A 549 6.28 13.92 9.01
N THR A 550 4.96 13.74 8.98
CA THR A 550 4.24 12.84 9.92
C THR A 550 4.67 11.38 9.76
N ASP A 551 4.93 10.97 8.53
CA ASP A 551 5.46 9.65 8.17
C ASP A 551 6.99 9.52 8.33
N ARG A 552 7.63 10.35 9.17
CA ARG A 552 9.08 10.29 9.40
C ARG A 552 9.59 8.91 9.80
N PHE A 553 8.75 8.06 10.38
CA PHE A 553 9.05 6.67 10.72
C PHE A 553 9.45 5.79 9.53
N ARG A 554 9.23 6.26 8.29
CA ARG A 554 9.63 5.57 7.06
C ARG A 554 11.10 5.71 6.71
N GLN A 555 11.82 6.65 7.32
CA GLN A 555 13.25 6.86 7.05
C GLN A 555 14.05 5.57 7.32
N TYR A 556 14.94 5.22 6.40
CA TYR A 556 15.86 4.11 6.58
C TYR A 556 16.73 4.26 7.85
N GLY A 557 16.92 3.15 8.58
CA GLY A 557 17.90 3.06 9.67
C GLY A 557 17.47 3.68 11.00
N LEU A 558 16.21 4.13 11.15
CA LEU A 558 15.74 4.74 12.40
C LEU A 558 15.85 3.81 13.61
N TRP A 559 15.72 2.50 13.42
CA TRP A 559 15.90 1.51 14.49
C TRP A 559 17.32 1.54 15.08
N GLU A 560 18.34 1.88 14.28
CA GLU A 560 19.74 1.93 14.74
C GLU A 560 19.99 3.11 15.68
N ARG A 561 19.19 4.18 15.56
CA ARG A 561 19.27 5.36 16.43
C ARG A 561 19.01 5.04 17.90
N TYR A 562 18.37 3.91 18.21
CA TYR A 562 18.19 3.49 19.60
C TYR A 562 19.53 3.35 20.32
N ALA A 563 20.55 2.75 19.69
CA ALA A 563 21.87 2.58 20.32
C ALA A 563 22.61 3.92 20.51
N ASP A 564 22.36 4.91 19.65
CA ASP A 564 22.91 6.26 19.80
C ASP A 564 22.31 7.00 21.01
N LEU A 565 21.00 6.83 21.22
CA LEU A 565 20.24 7.50 22.29
C LEU A 565 20.40 6.81 23.65
N TYR A 566 20.59 5.50 23.63
CA TYR A 566 20.67 4.63 24.80
C TYR A 566 22.00 3.84 24.86
N PRO A 567 23.17 4.53 24.84
CA PRO A 567 24.47 3.85 24.63
C PRO A 567 24.94 3.02 25.82
N ASN A 568 24.46 3.33 27.03
CA ASN A 568 24.95 2.71 28.28
C ASN A 568 23.84 2.02 29.10
N LYS A 569 22.58 2.30 28.82
CA LYS A 569 21.40 1.80 29.54
C LYS A 569 20.20 1.86 28.62
N ASP A 570 19.28 0.92 28.81
CA ASP A 570 18.01 0.91 28.08
C ASP A 570 17.02 1.96 28.57
N LEU A 571 15.92 2.09 27.82
CA LEU A 571 14.83 3.02 28.08
C LEU A 571 14.23 2.82 29.48
N VAL A 572 14.13 3.91 30.24
CA VAL A 572 13.43 3.96 31.53
C VAL A 572 12.34 5.01 31.43
N TYR A 573 11.09 4.58 31.53
CA TYR A 573 9.91 5.43 31.50
C TYR A 573 9.31 5.52 32.90
N THR A 574 9.11 6.74 33.42
CA THR A 574 8.52 6.95 34.74
C THR A 574 7.12 7.55 34.59
N VAL A 575 6.10 6.80 34.97
CA VAL A 575 4.69 7.21 34.88
C VAL A 575 4.47 8.50 35.68
N GLY A 576 3.82 9.48 35.06
CA GLY A 576 3.56 10.81 35.63
C GLY A 576 4.73 11.79 35.51
N VAL A 577 5.90 11.37 35.02
CA VAL A 577 7.08 12.22 34.80
C VAL A 577 7.50 12.24 33.33
N SER A 578 7.60 11.06 32.71
CA SER A 578 7.99 10.90 31.30
C SER A 578 6.85 11.22 30.33
N ASP A 579 7.18 11.67 29.13
CA ASP A 579 6.24 11.97 28.04
C ASP A 579 6.40 10.93 26.93
N TYR A 580 5.40 10.08 26.66
CA TYR A 580 5.52 8.99 25.68
C TYR A 580 5.81 9.50 24.26
N ARG A 581 5.52 10.76 23.96
CA ARG A 581 5.83 11.38 22.66
C ARG A 581 7.31 11.68 22.47
N LYS A 582 8.09 11.64 23.55
CA LYS A 582 9.52 12.04 23.59
C LYS A 582 10.41 10.95 24.19
N ASP A 583 9.91 10.26 25.20
CA ASP A 583 10.68 9.38 26.07
C ASP A 583 10.35 7.90 25.83
N TRP A 584 9.32 7.60 25.02
CA TRP A 584 8.97 6.24 24.61
C TRP A 584 9.33 6.03 23.15
N PHE A 585 10.40 5.26 22.89
CA PHE A 585 10.88 5.03 21.53
C PHE A 585 9.86 4.20 20.73
N PHE A 586 9.67 4.52 19.45
CA PHE A 586 8.57 3.95 18.65
C PHE A 586 8.66 2.43 18.38
N ALA A 587 9.84 1.82 18.51
CA ALA A 587 10.06 0.41 18.25
C ALA A 587 11.04 -0.21 19.25
N GLN A 588 10.65 -1.30 19.92
CA GLN A 588 11.59 -2.06 20.72
C GLN A 588 12.52 -2.87 19.81
N VAL A 589 13.80 -2.61 19.91
CA VAL A 589 14.84 -3.18 19.04
C VAL A 589 15.90 -3.88 19.88
N ASN A 590 16.67 -4.78 19.27
CA ASN A 590 17.84 -5.36 19.93
C ASN A 590 18.97 -4.32 20.00
N SER A 591 19.74 -4.31 21.10
CA SER A 591 20.92 -3.47 21.20
C SER A 591 22.08 -4.07 20.42
N LEU A 592 22.79 -3.20 19.70
CA LEU A 592 24.11 -3.48 19.17
C LEU A 592 25.11 -3.08 20.25
N GLY A 593 25.54 -4.04 21.06
CA GLY A 593 26.44 -3.77 22.18
C GLY A 593 27.71 -3.07 21.73
N VAL A 594 27.94 -1.85 22.21
CA VAL A 594 29.22 -1.16 22.06
C VAL A 594 30.17 -1.70 23.14
N SER A 595 31.01 -2.70 22.81
CA SER A 595 32.22 -2.97 23.61
C SER A 595 33.01 -1.67 23.86
N LYS A 596 33.34 -1.40 25.13
CA LYS A 596 34.15 -0.23 25.54
C LYS A 596 35.60 -0.28 25.06
N ASP A 597 36.03 -1.37 24.40
CA ASP A 597 37.44 -1.58 24.02
C ASP A 597 37.86 -1.01 22.66
N VAL A 598 37.07 -0.13 22.05
CA VAL A 598 37.42 0.55 20.78
C VAL A 598 37.51 2.07 20.95
N LEU A 599 38.12 2.51 22.06
CA LEU A 599 38.46 3.92 22.29
C LEU A 599 39.94 4.25 22.00
N SER A 600 40.66 3.40 21.26
CA SER A 600 42.10 3.61 20.99
C SER A 600 42.51 3.58 19.51
N LEU A 601 41.61 3.80 18.56
CA LEU A 601 41.98 3.88 17.13
C LEU A 601 41.60 5.23 16.51
N SER A 602 42.58 5.78 15.80
CA SER A 602 42.58 7.08 15.12
C SER A 602 41.33 7.33 14.27
N LEU A 603 40.81 8.57 14.35
CA LEU A 603 39.60 9.06 13.68
C LEU A 603 39.69 9.15 12.14
N SER A 604 40.77 8.70 11.50
CA SER A 604 41.00 8.90 10.06
C SER A 604 40.64 7.73 9.14
N ASP A 605 40.32 6.54 9.66
CA ASP A 605 40.21 5.31 8.84
C ASP A 605 38.81 4.65 8.79
N TYR A 606 37.74 5.33 9.22
CA TYR A 606 36.40 4.75 9.26
C TYR A 606 35.41 5.46 8.32
N PHE A 607 35.03 4.79 7.24
CA PHE A 607 33.67 4.62 6.67
C PHE A 607 33.82 3.99 5.27
N PRO A 608 33.04 2.98 4.83
CA PRO A 608 31.72 2.57 5.33
C PRO A 608 31.54 1.04 5.38
N LEU A 609 31.78 0.40 6.52
CA LEU A 609 31.36 -0.98 6.78
C LEU A 609 31.17 -1.11 8.30
N LEU A 610 30.03 -1.68 8.72
CA LEU A 610 29.80 -2.28 10.03
C LEU A 610 29.55 -1.31 11.23
N PHE A 611 28.36 -0.71 11.29
CA PHE A 611 27.62 -0.64 12.57
C PHE A 611 26.67 -1.85 12.67
N ARG A 612 27.23 -3.05 12.48
CA ARG A 612 26.73 -4.26 13.13
C ARG A 612 27.85 -4.73 14.05
N ARG A 613 27.89 -4.25 15.30
CA ARG A 613 28.59 -5.00 16.35
C ARG A 613 27.76 -6.23 16.67
N LYS A 614 27.96 -7.26 15.86
CA LYS A 614 27.97 -8.63 16.35
C LYS A 614 28.96 -8.63 17.53
N LYS A 615 28.60 -9.21 18.68
CA LYS A 615 29.63 -9.77 19.58
C LYS A 615 30.56 -10.65 18.74
N ASP A 616 31.75 -10.99 19.20
CA ASP A 616 32.70 -11.86 18.47
C ASP A 616 32.08 -13.18 17.94
N ASN A 617 30.86 -13.51 18.38
CA ASN A 617 30.07 -14.69 18.02
C ASN A 617 28.77 -14.41 17.20
N GLY A 618 28.46 -13.17 16.80
CA GLY A 618 27.29 -12.91 15.95
C GLY A 618 25.95 -12.64 16.64
N THR A 619 25.91 -12.52 17.97
CA THR A 619 24.65 -12.48 18.75
C THR A 619 24.14 -11.05 19.00
N TYR A 620 22.83 -10.87 18.79
CA TYR A 620 22.07 -9.68 19.21
C TYR A 620 21.80 -9.73 20.72
N GLN A 621 21.80 -8.58 21.39
CA GLN A 621 21.42 -8.48 22.80
C GLN A 621 20.02 -7.86 22.90
N GLY A 622 19.11 -8.51 23.62
CA GLY A 622 17.79 -7.95 23.90
C GLY A 622 17.89 -6.64 24.69
N THR A 623 16.95 -5.73 24.47
CA THR A 623 16.80 -4.51 25.26
C THR A 623 15.76 -4.73 26.36
N THR A 624 16.03 -4.20 27.55
CA THR A 624 15.12 -4.28 28.70
C THR A 624 14.58 -2.90 29.02
N TRP A 625 13.35 -2.62 28.61
CA TRP A 625 12.69 -1.36 28.94
C TRP A 625 12.09 -1.43 30.34
N GLN A 626 12.27 -0.38 31.13
CA GLN A 626 11.76 -0.30 32.49
C GLN A 626 10.62 0.71 32.58
N ILE A 627 9.50 0.30 33.18
CA ILE A 627 8.37 1.19 33.50
C ILE A 627 8.31 1.34 35.01
N ASN A 628 8.65 2.53 35.50
CA ASN A 628 8.57 2.89 36.90
C ASN A 628 7.24 3.59 37.17
N PHE A 629 6.50 3.14 38.18
CA PHE A 629 5.26 3.78 38.61
C PHE A 629 5.06 3.60 40.11
N ASN A 630 4.34 4.53 40.72
CA ASN A 630 3.99 4.48 42.14
C ASN A 630 2.57 3.96 42.31
N LEU A 631 2.36 3.11 43.31
CA LEU A 631 1.04 2.71 43.78
C LEU A 631 0.91 3.12 45.25
N ASP A 632 0.02 4.09 45.53
CA ASP A 632 -0.20 4.58 46.89
C ASP A 632 -0.73 3.49 47.83
N ARG A 633 -1.50 2.54 47.28
CA ARG A 633 -2.03 1.37 47.99
C ARG A 633 -1.98 0.14 47.10
N VAL A 634 -1.33 -0.91 47.59
CA VAL A 634 -1.31 -2.22 46.94
C VAL A 634 -2.40 -3.09 47.56
N ASN A 635 -3.33 -3.56 46.74
CA ASN A 635 -4.29 -4.58 47.15
C ASN A 635 -3.65 -5.95 46.92
N THR A 636 -3.11 -6.54 47.98
CA THR A 636 -2.43 -7.84 47.94
C THR A 636 -3.34 -9.01 47.54
N ASN A 637 -4.66 -8.82 47.66
CA ASN A 637 -5.67 -9.84 47.30
C ASN A 637 -6.32 -9.54 45.94
N GLY A 638 -5.94 -8.44 45.28
CA GLY A 638 -6.43 -8.05 43.96
C GLY A 638 -5.55 -8.58 42.84
N SER A 639 -6.13 -8.76 41.66
CA SER A 639 -5.39 -9.06 40.44
C SER A 639 -5.07 -7.78 39.68
N TYR A 640 -3.88 -7.71 39.08
CA TYR A 640 -3.42 -6.63 38.23
C TYR A 640 -3.10 -7.19 36.84
N THR A 641 -3.58 -6.52 35.79
CA THR A 641 -3.30 -6.91 34.41
C THR A 641 -2.42 -5.86 33.74
N LEU A 642 -1.26 -6.28 33.21
CA LEU A 642 -0.53 -5.49 32.21
C LEU A 642 -0.97 -5.93 30.82
N ARG A 643 -1.34 -4.97 29.97
CA ARG A 643 -1.63 -5.23 28.56
C ARG A 643 -0.60 -4.51 27.69
N VAL A 644 0.07 -5.27 26.84
CA VAL A 644 0.99 -4.74 25.83
C VAL A 644 0.36 -4.96 24.46
N ALA A 645 0.01 -3.87 23.78
CA ALA A 645 -0.48 -3.91 22.40
C ALA A 645 0.66 -3.54 21.46
N LEU A 646 0.87 -4.34 20.41
CA LEU A 646 1.93 -4.14 19.44
C LEU A 646 1.30 -3.90 18.06
N ALA A 647 1.73 -2.84 17.38
CA ALA A 647 1.28 -2.55 16.01
C ALA A 647 1.90 -3.53 14.99
N SER A 648 3.11 -4.01 15.24
CA SER A 648 3.80 -5.00 14.41
C SER A 648 4.92 -5.69 15.21
N VAL A 649 5.29 -6.90 14.80
CA VAL A 649 6.40 -7.69 15.37
C VAL A 649 7.15 -8.38 14.24
N HIS A 650 8.47 -8.43 14.33
CA HIS A 650 9.29 -9.17 13.38
C HIS A 650 10.37 -10.00 14.08
N SER A 651 10.22 -11.33 14.06
CA SER A 651 11.20 -12.28 14.61
C SER A 651 11.64 -11.92 16.05
N ALA A 652 10.68 -11.60 16.92
CA ALA A 652 10.95 -11.16 18.27
C ALA A 652 10.23 -12.03 19.31
N GLU A 653 10.82 -12.10 20.50
CA GLU A 653 10.23 -12.68 21.70
C GLU A 653 10.16 -11.57 22.76
N LEU A 654 8.95 -11.26 23.23
CA LEU A 654 8.72 -10.28 24.28
C LEU A 654 8.52 -11.01 25.61
N GLN A 655 9.31 -10.64 26.61
CA GLN A 655 9.19 -11.11 27.99
C GLN A 655 8.91 -9.90 28.88
N VAL A 656 7.93 -10.02 29.77
CA VAL A 656 7.50 -8.99 30.73
C VAL A 656 7.82 -9.46 32.13
#